data_AF-A0AAD9J901-F1
#
_entry.id   AF-A0AAD9J901-F1
#
_cell.length_a   1.000
_cell.length_b   1.000
_cell.length_c   1.000
_cell.angle_alpha   90.00
_cell.angle_beta   90.00
_cell.angle_gamma   90.00
#
_symmetry.space_group_name_H-M   'P 1'
#
loop_
_entity.id
_entity.type
_entity.pdbx_description
1 polymer ?
#
loop_
_entity_poly.entity_id
_entity_poly.type
_entity_poly.pdbx_seq_one_letter_code
_entity_poly.pdbx_strand_id
1 'polypeptide(L)'
;MLTSTVHGDDFSVDPENGVIPADDGDLEIFCNRTVIVTFKTPCLSCSLNDYTSCPNDDGQLMADNIISCVYTTKLDKNIIELRGCQHICQRETIVSDCCKGRWGDDCQECPGGATNPCSGHGVCSEYIEGNGTCTCRSEYTGTGCELCVSGKYGPDCTQECRCDHGTCNDGIHGDGSCYCHSGYKGRFCDEAVNPCAEDPNPCHPMAVCIQSGAGAFQCKCQWGYQGDGFICTPIDPCQINYGSCPDDTTRCVYDHPGMSHCECVEGYQNYVQGVGCDMIDMCLLNVTQCHKHANCSTISPGVAECVCNEGYIGDGEECFGSIIERIEDMMVEGNLRGQFKFSLKLLKFAYYEELTIHGPFTIFVPTDEGFQNSLNTYQMKTMMSDVNYARHLFRQHIIARQLTAMEMNNATILYTLQGTTAILYYKVCYNKSTTAILYYKVCYNKSTTAILYYKVCYDKSTTAILYYKVCYDKSTTAILYYKVCYNKSTTAILYYKVSYDKSTTAILYYKVCYNKSTTAILYYKVCYNKSTTAILYYKVSYDNSTTAILYYKVCYDKSTTAILYYKVCYNKSTTAILYYQRDELSYRLHGFTGRAKVLEKDIVAVNGIIHVVNKLLDKPPVIIGSSKTSNINMMLKSGGPWTVFAPSNSAWKDLPEGTVDYLISEEGEDKLKALLKNHIIRPPVMTVAELVNTHRFLSVGHTATTVVVTAYVSIKMTRLI
;
A
#
# COMPACT_ATOMS: atom_id res chain seq x y z
N MET A 1 25.40 91.65 -74.85
CA MET A 1 25.47 91.24 -73.43
C MET A 1 24.40 92.03 -72.71
N LEU A 2 23.39 91.31 -72.24
CA LEU A 2 22.15 91.77 -71.62
C LEU A 2 22.42 92.44 -70.26
N THR A 3 21.51 93.31 -69.81
CA THR A 3 20.71 93.16 -68.55
C THR A 3 20.10 94.49 -68.10
N SER A 4 18.81 94.47 -67.71
CA SER A 4 18.25 95.15 -66.51
C SER A 4 16.75 94.83 -66.40
N THR A 5 16.30 93.97 -65.47
CA THR A 5 15.92 94.19 -64.04
C THR A 5 14.62 94.95 -63.82
N VAL A 6 13.66 94.27 -63.18
CA VAL A 6 12.29 94.68 -62.82
C VAL A 6 12.25 95.15 -61.35
N HIS A 7 11.48 96.20 -61.06
CA HIS A 7 11.03 96.58 -59.72
C HIS A 7 9.52 96.31 -59.63
N GLY A 8 9.09 95.71 -58.52
CA GLY A 8 7.70 95.41 -58.21
C GLY A 8 7.07 96.44 -57.25
N ASP A 9 5.84 96.09 -56.88
CA ASP A 9 4.92 96.70 -55.92
C ASP A 9 3.87 97.63 -56.56
N ASP A 10 2.57 97.59 -56.27
CA ASP A 10 1.65 96.67 -55.57
C ASP A 10 0.26 97.33 -55.73
N PHE A 11 -0.85 96.61 -55.97
CA PHE A 11 -2.21 97.16 -55.74
C PHE A 11 -3.28 96.08 -55.56
N SER A 12 -3.69 95.93 -54.29
CA SER A 12 -5.04 95.81 -53.70
C SER A 12 -6.20 95.15 -54.47
N VAL A 13 -6.86 94.23 -53.77
CA VAL A 13 -8.12 93.54 -54.10
C VAL A 13 -9.29 94.11 -53.26
N ASP A 14 -10.51 94.04 -53.82
CA ASP A 14 -11.86 93.79 -53.23
C ASP A 14 -12.96 94.79 -53.66
N PRO A 15 -14.26 94.40 -53.68
CA PRO A 15 -14.85 93.10 -54.04
C PRO A 15 -16.17 93.19 -54.86
N GLU A 16 -16.67 92.03 -55.29
CA GLU A 16 -18.08 91.67 -55.56
C GLU A 16 -18.91 92.41 -56.64
N ASN A 17 -19.24 91.68 -57.72
CA ASN A 17 -20.57 91.03 -57.84
C ASN A 17 -20.60 90.06 -59.03
N GLY A 18 -21.42 89.02 -58.89
CA GLY A 18 -21.34 87.81 -59.70
C GLY A 18 -22.26 87.74 -60.93
N VAL A 19 -22.20 86.53 -61.50
CA VAL A 19 -23.08 85.89 -62.48
C VAL A 19 -22.80 86.21 -63.95
N ILE A 20 -22.22 85.22 -64.63
CA ILE A 20 -22.21 85.05 -66.10
C ILE A 20 -23.59 84.50 -66.52
N PRO A 21 -24.05 84.69 -67.78
CA PRO A 21 -23.72 83.62 -68.72
C PRO A 21 -23.47 84.07 -70.17
N ALA A 22 -22.66 83.25 -70.84
CA ALA A 22 -22.50 83.04 -72.27
C ALA A 22 -21.82 84.15 -73.08
N ASP A 23 -20.61 83.86 -73.58
CA ASP A 23 -20.51 83.46 -74.98
C ASP A 23 -19.23 82.66 -75.25
N ASP A 24 -19.30 81.88 -76.33
CA ASP A 24 -18.21 81.17 -76.99
C ASP A 24 -17.03 82.12 -77.23
N GLY A 25 -15.90 81.86 -76.59
CA GLY A 25 -14.70 82.68 -76.71
C GLY A 25 -13.51 81.86 -76.27
N ASP A 26 -12.68 81.47 -77.23
CA ASP A 26 -11.33 81.00 -76.98
C ASP A 26 -10.70 81.93 -75.92
N LEU A 27 -10.52 81.42 -74.70
CA LEU A 27 -9.76 82.14 -73.68
C LEU A 27 -8.35 82.32 -74.25
N GLU A 28 -7.99 83.54 -74.60
CA GLU A 28 -6.60 83.88 -74.94
C GLU A 28 -5.72 83.39 -73.78
N ILE A 29 -4.98 82.29 -74.01
CA ILE A 29 -4.05 81.69 -73.05
C ILE A 29 -2.71 82.44 -73.01
N PHE A 30 -2.43 83.16 -74.11
CA PHE A 30 -1.33 84.08 -74.25
C PHE A 30 -1.83 85.51 -74.11
N CYS A 31 -1.20 86.27 -73.23
CA CYS A 31 -1.45 87.68 -72.99
C CYS A 31 -0.26 88.51 -73.46
N ASN A 32 -0.52 89.75 -73.86
CA ASN A 32 0.50 90.66 -74.33
C ASN A 32 1.15 91.39 -73.15
N ARG A 33 2.46 91.21 -72.98
CA ARG A 33 3.26 91.94 -71.99
C ARG A 33 4.13 92.98 -72.68
N THR A 34 4.09 94.21 -72.20
CA THR A 34 4.98 95.28 -72.68
C THR A 34 6.34 95.12 -72.03
N VAL A 35 7.38 94.94 -72.85
CA VAL A 35 8.78 94.90 -72.41
C VAL A 35 9.57 96.05 -73.06
N ILE A 36 10.52 96.60 -72.31
CA ILE A 36 11.38 97.68 -72.83
C ILE A 36 12.60 97.05 -73.48
N VAL A 37 12.76 97.27 -74.79
CA VAL A 37 13.92 96.81 -75.55
C VAL A 37 14.84 98.00 -75.80
N THR A 38 16.13 97.83 -75.52
CA THR A 38 17.14 98.89 -75.69
C THR A 38 18.09 98.58 -76.87
N PHE A 39 18.46 99.60 -77.63
CA PHE A 39 19.39 99.54 -78.77
C PHE A 39 20.19 100.84 -78.90
N LYS A 40 21.14 100.94 -79.85
CA LYS A 40 22.13 102.05 -79.90
C LYS A 40 22.02 102.87 -81.21
N THR A 41 22.28 104.18 -81.14
CA THR A 41 22.35 105.07 -82.32
C THR A 41 23.63 104.84 -83.15
N PRO A 42 23.70 105.30 -84.41
CA PRO A 42 24.93 105.31 -85.18
C PRO A 42 26.03 106.13 -84.49
N CYS A 43 27.29 105.71 -84.64
CA CYS A 43 28.43 106.43 -84.09
C CYS A 43 28.78 107.66 -84.94
N LEU A 44 28.72 108.86 -84.36
CA LEU A 44 29.02 110.14 -85.03
C LEU A 44 29.95 111.00 -84.18
N SER A 45 30.49 112.09 -84.75
CA SER A 45 31.25 113.08 -83.98
C SER A 45 30.45 113.55 -82.77
N CYS A 46 31.06 113.59 -81.58
CA CYS A 46 30.35 114.03 -80.36
C CYS A 46 29.81 115.46 -80.46
N SER A 47 30.38 116.31 -81.33
CA SER A 47 29.88 117.67 -81.58
C SER A 47 28.60 117.71 -82.43
N LEU A 48 28.29 116.66 -83.18
CA LEU A 48 27.04 116.52 -83.93
C LEU A 48 25.93 115.88 -83.06
N ASN A 49 26.25 115.54 -81.81
CA ASN A 49 25.42 114.68 -80.98
C ASN A 49 24.18 115.38 -80.40
N ASP A 50 24.17 116.72 -80.30
CA ASP A 50 23.03 117.50 -79.81
C ASP A 50 21.78 117.39 -80.72
N TYR A 51 21.93 116.86 -81.94
CA TYR A 51 20.85 116.71 -82.91
C TYR A 51 20.58 115.25 -83.33
N THR A 52 21.18 114.26 -82.66
CA THR A 52 21.01 112.84 -83.01
C THR A 52 19.71 112.29 -82.41
N SER A 53 18.74 111.89 -83.24
CA SER A 53 17.57 111.10 -82.83
C SER A 53 17.80 109.59 -83.01
N CYS A 54 16.94 108.76 -82.39
CA CYS A 54 16.97 107.32 -82.58
C CYS A 54 16.70 106.96 -84.06
N PRO A 55 17.38 105.94 -84.63
CA PRO A 55 17.19 105.59 -86.03
C PRO A 55 15.72 105.35 -86.37
N ASN A 56 15.23 106.00 -87.44
CA ASN A 56 13.82 106.02 -87.89
C ASN A 56 12.82 106.63 -86.91
N ASP A 57 13.28 107.44 -85.94
CA ASP A 57 12.48 107.96 -84.81
C ASP A 57 11.79 106.85 -84.00
N ASP A 58 12.29 105.61 -84.10
CA ASP A 58 11.79 104.47 -83.34
C ASP A 58 12.40 104.56 -81.92
N GLY A 59 11.59 104.95 -80.94
CA GLY A 59 12.00 105.00 -79.53
C GLY A 59 12.54 106.34 -79.03
N GLN A 60 12.81 106.38 -77.73
CA GLN A 60 13.26 107.56 -77.01
C GLN A 60 14.71 107.39 -76.55
N LEU A 61 15.48 108.47 -76.62
CA LEU A 61 16.82 108.52 -76.05
C LEU A 61 16.72 108.42 -74.53
N MET A 62 17.49 107.51 -73.94
CA MET A 62 17.65 107.49 -72.49
C MET A 62 18.55 108.68 -72.11
N ALA A 63 18.00 109.64 -71.36
CA ALA A 63 18.75 110.79 -70.86
C ALA A 63 20.03 110.32 -70.11
N ASP A 64 21.14 111.03 -70.34
CA ASP A 64 22.46 110.83 -69.71
C ASP A 64 23.30 109.59 -70.09
N ASN A 65 22.88 108.76 -71.06
CA ASN A 65 23.66 107.59 -71.51
C ASN A 65 24.39 107.80 -72.86
N ILE A 66 25.38 108.70 -72.88
CA ILE A 66 26.31 108.85 -74.01
C ILE A 66 27.44 107.82 -73.88
N ILE A 67 27.54 106.93 -74.87
CA ILE A 67 28.59 105.92 -74.95
C ILE A 67 29.63 106.37 -75.98
N SER A 68 30.92 106.27 -75.63
CA SER A 68 31.99 106.51 -76.60
C SER A 68 32.04 105.39 -77.64
N CYS A 69 32.24 105.77 -78.89
CA CYS A 69 32.39 104.87 -80.01
C CYS A 69 33.50 105.41 -80.94
N VAL A 70 33.85 104.67 -82.00
CA VAL A 70 34.83 105.11 -83.00
C VAL A 70 34.14 105.10 -84.35
N TYR A 71 34.24 106.21 -85.09
CA TYR A 71 33.74 106.33 -86.45
C TYR A 71 34.88 106.71 -87.39
N THR A 72 34.79 106.27 -88.64
CA THR A 72 35.80 106.50 -89.67
C THR A 72 35.36 107.63 -90.60
N THR A 73 36.24 108.60 -90.87
CA THR A 73 36.02 109.64 -91.89
C THR A 73 37.19 109.72 -92.88
N LYS A 74 36.95 110.22 -94.09
CA LYS A 74 37.99 110.35 -95.15
C LYS A 74 38.52 111.78 -95.21
N LEU A 75 39.84 111.94 -95.09
CA LEU A 75 40.55 113.17 -95.45
C LEU A 75 41.50 112.83 -96.62
N ASP A 76 41.24 113.43 -97.78
CA ASP A 76 41.85 113.08 -99.07
C ASP A 76 41.73 111.58 -99.41
N LYS A 77 42.86 110.86 -99.35
CA LYS A 77 42.99 109.43 -99.70
C LYS A 77 43.21 108.51 -98.50
N ASN A 78 43.28 109.04 -97.28
CA ASN A 78 43.44 108.26 -96.06
C ASN A 78 42.14 108.24 -95.25
N ILE A 79 41.79 107.06 -94.72
CA ILE A 79 40.69 106.87 -93.78
C ILE A 79 41.26 107.09 -92.38
N ILE A 80 40.63 107.96 -91.61
CA ILE A 80 41.05 108.31 -90.25
C ILE A 80 39.95 107.86 -89.29
N GLU A 81 40.35 107.13 -88.25
CA GLU A 81 39.47 106.76 -87.14
C GLU A 81 39.45 107.88 -86.11
N LEU A 82 38.24 108.36 -85.83
CA LEU A 82 37.99 109.42 -84.85
C LEU A 82 37.06 108.89 -83.76
N ARG A 83 37.25 109.37 -82.53
CA ARG A 83 36.30 109.08 -81.45
C ARG A 83 35.00 109.82 -81.70
N GLY A 84 33.91 109.08 -81.60
CA GLY A 84 32.54 109.56 -81.66
C GLY A 84 31.76 109.22 -80.41
N CYS A 85 30.49 109.61 -80.43
CA CYS A 85 29.50 109.35 -79.40
C CYS A 85 28.29 108.64 -80.02
N GLN A 86 27.68 107.72 -79.26
CA GLN A 86 26.41 107.05 -79.58
C GLN A 86 25.50 107.09 -78.33
N HIS A 87 24.19 107.11 -78.51
CA HIS A 87 23.22 107.05 -77.42
C HIS A 87 22.55 105.67 -77.34
N ILE A 88 22.00 105.34 -76.16
CA ILE A 88 21.05 104.24 -76.02
C ILE A 88 19.64 104.77 -76.26
N CYS A 89 18.95 104.13 -77.19
CA CYS A 89 17.53 104.26 -77.44
C CYS A 89 16.78 103.15 -76.72
N GLN A 90 15.62 103.47 -76.16
CA GLN A 90 14.69 102.49 -75.64
C GLN A 90 13.34 102.61 -76.36
N ARG A 91 12.72 101.46 -76.63
CA ARG A 91 11.35 101.41 -77.11
C ARG A 91 10.59 100.33 -76.35
N GLU A 92 9.31 100.56 -76.14
CA GLU A 92 8.40 99.53 -75.65
C GLU A 92 8.02 98.62 -76.82
N THR A 93 8.09 97.31 -76.61
CA THR A 93 7.64 96.30 -77.56
C THR A 93 6.74 95.31 -76.83
N ILE A 94 5.67 94.90 -77.50
CA ILE A 94 4.74 93.90 -76.97
C ILE A 94 5.28 92.51 -77.33
N VAL A 95 5.50 91.67 -76.31
CA VAL A 95 5.82 90.25 -76.47
C VAL A 95 4.67 89.41 -75.95
N SER A 96 4.46 88.26 -76.57
CA SER A 96 3.47 87.27 -76.11
C SER A 96 4.03 86.57 -74.87
N ASP A 97 3.28 86.60 -73.77
CA ASP A 97 3.58 85.96 -72.48
C ASP A 97 2.33 85.17 -72.04
N CYS A 98 2.39 84.41 -70.96
CA CYS A 98 1.21 83.73 -70.43
C CYS A 98 0.28 84.69 -69.69
N CYS A 99 -1.03 84.46 -69.82
CA CYS A 99 -2.00 85.15 -68.97
C CYS A 99 -1.84 84.76 -67.49
N LYS A 100 -2.30 85.63 -66.58
CA LYS A 100 -2.22 85.41 -65.14
C LYS A 100 -2.78 84.03 -64.74
N GLY A 101 -2.09 83.35 -63.83
CA GLY A 101 -2.44 81.99 -63.39
C GLY A 101 -1.99 80.87 -64.35
N ARG A 102 -1.15 81.18 -65.34
CA ARG A 102 -0.56 80.21 -66.28
C ARG A 102 0.96 80.33 -66.34
N TRP A 103 1.65 79.25 -66.69
CA TRP A 103 3.11 79.15 -66.66
C TRP A 103 3.70 78.30 -67.78
N GLY A 104 4.98 78.52 -68.06
CA GLY A 104 5.78 77.77 -69.05
C GLY A 104 5.46 78.13 -70.50
N ASP A 105 6.23 77.57 -71.44
CA ASP A 105 6.14 77.90 -72.87
C ASP A 105 4.75 77.62 -73.49
N ASP A 106 4.03 76.64 -72.95
CA ASP A 106 2.68 76.26 -73.39
C ASP A 106 1.54 76.93 -72.58
N CYS A 107 1.88 77.82 -71.64
CA CYS A 107 0.93 78.51 -70.75
C CYS A 107 -0.07 77.56 -70.06
N GLN A 108 0.47 76.53 -69.41
CA GLN A 108 -0.29 75.59 -68.60
C GLN A 108 -0.87 76.26 -67.35
N GLU A 109 -2.02 75.81 -66.88
CA GLU A 109 -2.60 76.35 -65.64
C GLU A 109 -1.73 76.04 -64.43
N CYS A 110 -1.62 77.00 -63.53
CA CYS A 110 -1.07 76.76 -62.20
C CYS A 110 -1.89 75.69 -61.46
N PRO A 111 -1.27 74.88 -60.59
CA PRO A 111 -1.98 73.97 -59.71
C PRO A 111 -3.11 74.70 -58.95
N GLY A 112 -4.32 74.15 -58.91
CA GLY A 112 -5.52 74.83 -58.37
C GLY A 112 -6.33 75.66 -59.39
N GLY A 113 -5.82 75.80 -60.62
CA GLY A 113 -6.48 76.45 -61.75
C GLY A 113 -6.00 77.88 -61.99
N ALA A 114 -6.22 78.39 -63.21
CA ALA A 114 -5.79 79.74 -63.59
C ALA A 114 -6.57 80.86 -62.86
N THR A 115 -7.80 80.60 -62.44
CA THR A 115 -8.65 81.57 -61.73
C THR A 115 -8.27 81.71 -60.25
N ASN A 116 -7.81 80.62 -59.62
CA ASN A 116 -7.39 80.63 -58.22
C ASN A 116 -6.06 79.87 -58.06
N PRO A 117 -4.94 80.44 -58.56
CA PRO A 117 -3.64 79.78 -58.56
C PRO A 117 -3.24 79.33 -57.15
N CYS A 118 -2.67 78.14 -57.05
CA CYS A 118 -2.32 77.50 -55.79
C CYS A 118 -3.51 77.40 -54.83
N SER A 119 -4.69 77.08 -55.38
CA SER A 119 -5.97 76.97 -54.67
C SER A 119 -6.34 78.23 -53.87
N GLY A 120 -5.73 79.38 -54.16
CA GLY A 120 -5.91 80.64 -53.41
C GLY A 120 -5.13 80.71 -52.09
N HIS A 121 -4.32 79.70 -51.78
CA HIS A 121 -3.58 79.57 -50.53
C HIS A 121 -2.05 79.69 -50.70
N GLY A 122 -1.61 80.14 -51.87
CA GLY A 122 -0.20 80.32 -52.19
C GLY A 122 0.02 81.27 -53.36
N VAL A 123 1.28 81.36 -53.79
CA VAL A 123 1.68 82.13 -54.96
C VAL A 123 2.33 81.19 -55.97
N CYS A 124 1.84 81.21 -57.21
CA CYS A 124 2.37 80.40 -58.31
C CYS A 124 3.55 81.10 -58.99
N SER A 125 4.57 80.34 -59.38
CA SER A 125 5.57 80.80 -60.35
C SER A 125 4.94 80.83 -61.76
N GLU A 126 4.20 81.91 -62.02
CA GLU A 126 3.47 82.17 -63.27
C GLU A 126 4.34 82.84 -64.34
N TYR A 127 3.77 83.01 -65.54
CA TYR A 127 4.39 83.52 -66.78
C TYR A 127 5.29 82.51 -67.51
N ILE A 128 5.72 82.87 -68.73
CA ILE A 128 6.45 81.96 -69.63
C ILE A 128 7.79 81.49 -69.03
N GLU A 129 8.44 82.34 -68.23
CA GLU A 129 9.68 82.00 -67.50
C GLU A 129 9.41 81.27 -66.16
N GLY A 130 8.15 81.20 -65.74
CA GLY A 130 7.71 80.52 -64.53
C GLY A 130 7.74 79.00 -64.69
N ASN A 131 7.84 78.28 -63.56
CA ASN A 131 7.90 76.81 -63.53
C ASN A 131 6.68 76.15 -62.88
N GLY A 132 5.63 76.92 -62.58
CA GLY A 132 4.37 76.41 -62.03
C GLY A 132 4.42 75.96 -60.58
N THR A 133 5.56 76.12 -59.90
CA THR A 133 5.68 75.73 -58.50
C THR A 133 4.86 76.68 -57.64
N CYS A 134 4.03 76.12 -56.77
CA CYS A 134 3.26 76.85 -55.77
C CYS A 134 4.04 77.01 -54.48
N THR A 135 4.19 78.25 -54.02
CA THR A 135 4.72 78.56 -52.68
C THR A 135 3.55 78.81 -51.73
N CYS A 136 3.30 77.85 -50.84
CA CYS A 136 2.14 77.88 -49.94
C CYS A 136 2.32 78.81 -48.74
N ARG A 137 1.21 79.36 -48.24
CA ARG A 137 1.16 80.02 -46.92
C ARG A 137 1.38 78.98 -45.80
N SER A 138 1.80 79.42 -44.62
CA SER A 138 2.28 78.56 -43.52
C SER A 138 1.34 77.43 -43.08
N GLU A 139 0.04 77.57 -43.34
CA GLU A 139 -1.00 76.63 -42.90
C GLU A 139 -1.38 75.57 -43.95
N TYR A 140 -0.85 75.70 -45.17
CA TYR A 140 -1.21 74.87 -46.32
C TYR A 140 -0.01 74.12 -46.88
N THR A 141 -0.26 72.95 -47.45
CA THR A 141 0.70 72.06 -48.09
C THR A 141 0.07 71.41 -49.32
N GLY A 142 0.82 70.55 -50.02
CA GLY A 142 0.40 69.98 -51.30
C GLY A 142 0.94 70.75 -52.50
N THR A 143 0.79 70.17 -53.69
CA THR A 143 1.40 70.69 -54.92
C THR A 143 0.74 71.97 -55.44
N GLY A 144 -0.50 72.23 -55.02
CA GLY A 144 -1.26 73.45 -55.27
C GLY A 144 -1.85 74.05 -54.01
N CYS A 145 -1.21 73.84 -52.86
CA CYS A 145 -1.65 74.36 -51.54
C CYS A 145 -3.09 73.97 -51.17
N GLU A 146 -3.50 72.77 -51.59
CA GLU A 146 -4.86 72.23 -51.48
C GLU A 146 -5.09 71.41 -50.20
N LEU A 147 -4.04 71.16 -49.42
CA LEU A 147 -4.10 70.39 -48.18
C LEU A 147 -3.75 71.27 -46.98
N CYS A 148 -4.35 71.01 -45.82
CA CYS A 148 -3.85 71.58 -44.58
C CYS A 148 -2.52 70.93 -44.18
N VAL A 149 -1.67 71.68 -43.48
CA VAL A 149 -0.54 71.08 -42.74
C VAL A 149 -1.08 70.06 -41.74
N SER A 150 -0.39 68.92 -41.58
CA SER A 150 -0.81 67.81 -40.74
C SER A 150 -1.21 68.25 -39.33
N GLY A 151 -2.38 67.80 -38.88
CA GLY A 151 -2.91 68.15 -37.55
C GLY A 151 -3.76 69.44 -37.50
N LYS A 152 -4.06 70.06 -38.66
CA LYS A 152 -4.98 71.20 -38.76
C LYS A 152 -6.21 70.90 -39.60
N TYR A 153 -7.32 71.56 -39.27
CA TYR A 153 -8.61 71.32 -39.92
C TYR A 153 -9.45 72.59 -40.09
N GLY A 154 -10.50 72.47 -40.91
CA GLY A 154 -11.44 73.54 -41.23
C GLY A 154 -11.06 74.30 -42.50
N PRO A 155 -11.97 75.17 -43.00
CA PRO A 155 -11.83 75.80 -44.31
C PRO A 155 -10.55 76.64 -44.46
N ASP A 156 -10.12 77.26 -43.36
CA ASP A 156 -8.91 78.10 -43.31
C ASP A 156 -7.68 77.39 -42.72
N CYS A 157 -7.79 76.08 -42.42
CA CYS A 157 -6.74 75.29 -41.75
C CYS A 157 -6.21 75.93 -40.44
N THR A 158 -7.03 76.70 -39.72
CA THR A 158 -6.62 77.42 -38.51
C THR A 158 -6.85 76.63 -37.22
N GLN A 159 -7.73 75.63 -37.24
CA GLN A 159 -8.08 74.87 -36.05
C GLN A 159 -7.14 73.68 -35.86
N GLU A 160 -6.73 73.44 -34.62
CA GLU A 160 -5.78 72.37 -34.27
C GLU A 160 -6.50 71.12 -33.76
N CYS A 161 -6.09 69.96 -34.28
CA CYS A 161 -6.49 68.66 -33.78
C CYS A 161 -5.92 68.39 -32.39
N ARG A 162 -6.75 67.87 -31.47
CA ARG A 162 -6.37 67.58 -30.07
C ARG A 162 -6.57 66.12 -29.67
N CYS A 163 -6.44 65.19 -30.60
CA CYS A 163 -6.58 63.76 -30.32
C CYS A 163 -5.29 63.24 -29.68
N ASP A 164 -5.37 62.73 -28.44
CA ASP A 164 -4.18 62.21 -27.73
C ASP A 164 -3.87 60.77 -28.18
N HIS A 165 -4.85 59.87 -28.09
CA HIS A 165 -4.75 58.48 -28.53
C HIS A 165 -5.79 58.17 -29.62
N GLY A 166 -5.80 58.94 -30.70
CA GLY A 166 -6.74 58.75 -31.81
C GLY A 166 -6.36 59.47 -33.10
N THR A 167 -7.01 59.10 -34.19
CA THR A 167 -6.85 59.75 -35.49
C THR A 167 -7.82 60.92 -35.61
N CYS A 168 -7.32 62.09 -36.01
CA CYS A 168 -8.16 63.27 -36.24
C CYS A 168 -8.77 63.26 -37.64
N ASN A 169 -10.02 63.73 -37.78
CA ASN A 169 -10.59 64.13 -39.05
C ASN A 169 -10.05 65.52 -39.45
N ASP A 170 -8.86 65.54 -40.03
CA ASP A 170 -8.13 66.75 -40.42
C ASP A 170 -8.34 67.17 -41.89
N GLY A 171 -7.73 68.28 -42.31
CA GLY A 171 -7.89 68.84 -43.65
C GLY A 171 -9.00 69.89 -43.80
N ILE A 172 -9.14 70.42 -45.01
CA ILE A 172 -10.00 71.59 -45.31
C ILE A 172 -11.49 71.30 -45.03
N HIS A 173 -11.92 70.06 -45.22
CA HIS A 173 -13.27 69.59 -44.90
C HIS A 173 -13.37 68.85 -43.56
N GLY A 174 -12.27 68.75 -42.82
CA GLY A 174 -12.23 68.11 -41.51
C GLY A 174 -13.02 68.92 -40.48
N ASP A 175 -13.61 68.22 -39.52
CA ASP A 175 -14.36 68.81 -38.40
C ASP A 175 -13.62 68.69 -37.05
N GLY A 176 -12.43 68.10 -37.06
CA GLY A 176 -11.60 67.91 -35.87
C GLY A 176 -12.10 66.80 -34.93
N SER A 177 -13.07 65.98 -35.37
CA SER A 177 -13.50 64.83 -34.59
C SER A 177 -12.39 63.78 -34.48
N CYS A 178 -12.30 63.14 -33.31
CA CYS A 178 -11.29 62.12 -33.02
C CYS A 178 -11.89 60.72 -33.13
N TYR A 179 -11.25 59.85 -33.90
CA TYR A 179 -11.49 58.42 -33.89
C TYR A 179 -10.50 57.74 -32.94
N CYS A 180 -10.97 57.32 -31.77
CA CYS A 180 -10.11 56.78 -30.72
C CYS A 180 -9.52 55.42 -31.08
N HIS A 181 -8.22 55.27 -30.80
CA HIS A 181 -7.56 53.98 -30.84
C HIS A 181 -8.12 53.06 -29.75
N SER A 182 -8.02 51.75 -29.98
CA SER A 182 -8.56 50.74 -29.06
C SER A 182 -8.04 50.94 -27.64
N GLY A 183 -8.96 51.00 -26.68
CA GLY A 183 -8.67 51.18 -25.25
C GLY A 183 -8.79 52.60 -24.72
N TYR A 184 -9.11 53.57 -25.58
CA TYR A 184 -9.34 54.96 -25.21
C TYR A 184 -10.73 55.44 -25.65
N LYS A 185 -11.30 56.36 -24.89
CA LYS A 185 -12.62 56.97 -25.13
C LYS A 185 -12.57 58.46 -24.79
N GLY A 186 -13.73 59.10 -24.86
CA GLY A 186 -13.86 60.54 -24.64
C GLY A 186 -13.72 61.30 -25.96
N ARG A 187 -14.08 62.59 -25.93
CA ARG A 187 -14.09 63.44 -27.12
C ARG A 187 -12.71 63.59 -27.75
N PHE A 188 -11.66 63.55 -26.93
CA PHE A 188 -10.26 63.75 -27.33
C PHE A 188 -9.42 62.48 -27.22
N CYS A 189 -10.04 61.33 -26.95
CA CYS A 189 -9.36 60.05 -26.77
C CYS A 189 -8.30 60.08 -25.65
N ASP A 190 -8.59 60.85 -24.60
CA ASP A 190 -7.76 61.11 -23.43
C ASP A 190 -8.18 60.24 -22.22
N GLU A 191 -9.36 59.63 -22.27
CA GLU A 191 -9.84 58.76 -21.21
C GLU A 191 -9.50 57.29 -21.51
N ALA A 192 -8.69 56.67 -20.67
CA ALA A 192 -8.46 55.23 -20.74
C ALA A 192 -9.74 54.47 -20.37
N VAL A 193 -10.18 53.55 -21.23
CA VAL A 193 -11.28 52.64 -20.93
C VAL A 193 -10.86 51.72 -19.79
N ASN A 194 -11.72 51.59 -18.77
CA ASN A 194 -11.55 50.63 -17.68
C ASN A 194 -12.57 49.50 -17.84
N PRO A 195 -12.16 48.35 -18.41
CA PRO A 195 -13.06 47.21 -18.60
C PRO A 195 -13.65 46.68 -17.28
N CYS A 196 -12.93 46.83 -16.17
CA CYS A 196 -13.37 46.36 -14.85
C CYS A 196 -14.50 47.20 -14.23
N ALA A 197 -14.72 48.43 -14.71
CA ALA A 197 -15.75 49.33 -14.20
C ALA A 197 -16.97 49.41 -15.12
N GLU A 198 -16.78 49.16 -16.42
CA GLU A 198 -17.82 49.30 -17.44
C GLU A 198 -18.57 47.98 -17.72
N ASP A 199 -17.88 46.84 -17.64
CA ASP A 199 -18.52 45.53 -17.70
C ASP A 199 -18.86 45.06 -16.28
N PRO A 200 -20.11 44.66 -15.98
CA PRO A 200 -20.47 44.12 -14.67
C PRO A 200 -19.85 42.75 -14.37
N ASN A 201 -19.44 41.94 -15.36
CA ASN A 201 -18.86 40.61 -15.14
C ASN A 201 -17.70 40.24 -16.11
N PRO A 202 -16.62 41.02 -16.18
CA PRO A 202 -15.49 40.76 -17.08
C PRO A 202 -14.61 39.55 -16.65
N CYS A 203 -14.75 39.10 -15.40
CA CYS A 203 -14.00 37.99 -14.80
C CYS A 203 -14.93 36.96 -14.16
N HIS A 204 -14.39 35.80 -13.78
CA HIS A 204 -15.12 34.82 -12.98
C HIS A 204 -15.64 35.44 -11.67
N PRO A 205 -16.80 35.03 -11.13
CA PRO A 205 -17.34 35.58 -9.88
C PRO A 205 -16.41 35.48 -8.66
N MET A 206 -15.52 34.48 -8.68
CA MET A 206 -14.50 34.24 -7.65
C MET A 206 -13.12 34.78 -8.07
N ALA A 207 -13.08 35.80 -8.91
CA ALA A 207 -11.87 36.51 -9.33
C ALA A 207 -12.01 38.02 -9.11
N VAL A 208 -10.87 38.69 -9.06
CA VAL A 208 -10.76 40.15 -9.02
C VAL A 208 -10.26 40.62 -10.38
N CYS A 209 -10.96 41.57 -10.97
CA CYS A 209 -10.53 42.26 -12.19
C CYS A 209 -9.50 43.33 -11.84
N ILE A 210 -8.34 43.30 -12.50
CA ILE A 210 -7.23 44.24 -12.30
C ILE A 210 -6.93 44.91 -13.63
N GLN A 211 -7.11 46.23 -13.70
CA GLN A 211 -6.76 46.99 -14.88
C GLN A 211 -5.25 46.91 -15.11
N SER A 212 -4.85 46.45 -16.30
CA SER A 212 -3.45 46.24 -16.69
C SER A 212 -2.96 47.23 -17.76
N GLY A 213 -3.87 48.03 -18.32
CA GLY A 213 -3.58 49.09 -19.29
C GLY A 213 -4.87 49.77 -19.76
N ALA A 214 -4.77 50.71 -20.71
CA ALA A 214 -5.92 51.33 -21.35
C ALA A 214 -6.69 50.28 -22.18
N GLY A 215 -7.93 49.99 -21.82
CA GLY A 215 -8.74 48.92 -22.42
C GLY A 215 -8.30 47.49 -22.12
N ALA A 216 -7.24 47.29 -21.31
CA ALA A 216 -6.70 45.98 -20.99
C ALA A 216 -6.88 45.64 -19.51
N PHE A 217 -7.27 44.41 -19.22
CA PHE A 217 -7.47 43.91 -17.87
C PHE A 217 -6.93 42.49 -17.72
N GLN A 218 -6.66 42.11 -16.48
CA GLN A 218 -6.33 40.75 -16.09
C GLN A 218 -7.25 40.32 -14.97
N CYS A 219 -7.67 39.06 -15.00
CA CYS A 219 -8.43 38.46 -13.93
C CYS A 219 -7.48 37.67 -13.02
N LYS A 220 -7.65 37.81 -11.71
CA LYS A 220 -6.90 37.03 -10.73
C LYS A 220 -7.87 36.34 -9.78
N CYS A 221 -7.80 35.02 -9.67
CA CYS A 221 -8.64 34.30 -8.72
C CYS A 221 -8.47 34.82 -7.29
N GLN A 222 -9.57 34.88 -6.55
CA GLN A 222 -9.60 35.25 -5.14
C GLN A 222 -8.89 34.20 -4.30
N TRP A 223 -8.56 34.56 -3.05
CA TRP A 223 -7.90 33.66 -2.11
C TRP A 223 -8.71 32.37 -1.93
N GLY A 224 -8.04 31.22 -2.00
CA GLY A 224 -8.67 29.90 -1.91
C GLY A 224 -9.17 29.32 -3.23
N TYR A 225 -9.01 30.02 -4.35
CA TYR A 225 -9.35 29.54 -5.69
C TYR A 225 -8.12 29.52 -6.61
N GLN A 226 -8.09 28.58 -7.55
CA GLN A 226 -7.02 28.43 -8.56
C GLN A 226 -7.58 28.49 -9.97
N GLY A 227 -6.74 28.94 -10.91
CA GLY A 227 -7.07 29.05 -12.33
C GLY A 227 -6.47 30.31 -12.96
N ASP A 228 -7.00 30.70 -14.11
CA ASP A 228 -6.52 31.83 -14.92
C ASP A 228 -7.29 33.14 -14.65
N GLY A 229 -8.21 33.15 -13.68
CA GLY A 229 -9.05 34.29 -13.33
C GLY A 229 -10.33 34.40 -14.16
N PHE A 230 -10.38 33.79 -15.34
CA PHE A 230 -11.60 33.63 -16.14
C PHE A 230 -12.36 32.36 -15.75
N ILE A 231 -11.61 31.34 -15.33
CA ILE A 231 -12.12 30.12 -14.70
C ILE A 231 -11.39 29.98 -13.36
N CYS A 232 -12.14 30.04 -12.26
CA CYS A 232 -11.59 29.83 -10.92
C CYS A 232 -12.29 28.65 -10.26
N THR A 233 -11.52 27.58 -10.01
CA THR A 233 -11.99 26.41 -9.28
C THR A 233 -11.55 26.48 -7.82
N PRO A 234 -12.39 26.02 -6.87
CA PRO A 234 -12.01 25.93 -5.46
C PRO A 234 -10.73 25.11 -5.28
N ILE A 235 -9.80 25.60 -4.46
CA ILE A 235 -8.68 24.80 -3.99
C ILE A 235 -9.18 24.00 -2.79
N ASP A 236 -9.19 22.68 -2.90
CA ASP A 236 -9.39 21.78 -1.77
C ASP A 236 -8.02 21.44 -1.16
N PRO A 237 -7.66 21.99 0.02
CA PRO A 237 -6.39 21.68 0.65
C PRO A 237 -6.25 20.21 1.03
N CYS A 238 -7.35 19.47 1.24
CA CYS A 238 -7.27 18.04 1.55
C CYS A 238 -6.76 17.20 0.38
N GLN A 239 -6.90 17.70 -0.86
CA GLN A 239 -6.31 17.08 -2.05
C GLN A 239 -4.84 17.47 -2.25
N ILE A 240 -4.33 18.46 -1.50
CA ILE A 240 -2.99 19.01 -1.64
C ILE A 240 -2.24 18.84 -0.33
N ASN A 241 -1.29 17.91 -0.27
CA ASN A 241 -0.55 17.60 0.95
C ASN A 241 -1.47 17.28 2.16
N TYR A 242 -2.63 16.67 1.88
CA TYR A 242 -3.62 16.24 2.89
C TYR A 242 -4.01 17.35 3.88
N GLY A 243 -4.10 18.60 3.43
CA GLY A 243 -4.44 19.75 4.28
C GLY A 243 -3.38 20.07 5.34
N SER A 244 -2.16 19.56 5.19
CA SER A 244 -1.13 19.53 6.24
C SER A 244 -1.57 18.80 7.51
N CYS A 245 -2.54 17.90 7.39
CA CYS A 245 -2.98 17.02 8.46
C CYS A 245 -2.08 15.78 8.53
N PRO A 246 -1.72 15.30 9.73
CA PRO A 246 -1.07 13.99 9.89
C PRO A 246 -1.99 12.86 9.44
N ASP A 247 -1.57 12.07 8.46
CA ASP A 247 -2.36 11.02 7.80
C ASP A 247 -2.66 9.80 8.67
N ASP A 248 -1.81 9.51 9.66
CA ASP A 248 -1.94 8.31 10.51
C ASP A 248 -3.08 8.37 11.53
N THR A 249 -3.42 9.56 12.05
CA THR A 249 -4.32 9.72 13.21
C THR A 249 -5.43 10.74 12.99
N THR A 250 -5.43 11.43 11.85
CA THR A 250 -6.38 12.50 11.55
C THR A 250 -7.00 12.37 10.17
N ARG A 251 -8.20 12.93 10.02
CA ARG A 251 -8.90 13.09 8.76
C ARG A 251 -8.92 14.58 8.44
N CYS A 252 -8.49 14.92 7.23
CA CYS A 252 -8.66 16.27 6.71
C CYS A 252 -10.13 16.51 6.34
N VAL A 253 -10.69 17.61 6.84
CA VAL A 253 -12.04 18.07 6.53
C VAL A 253 -11.94 19.37 5.74
N TYR A 254 -12.52 19.38 4.55
CA TYR A 254 -12.62 20.56 3.71
C TYR A 254 -13.71 21.48 4.27
N ASP A 255 -13.33 22.68 4.71
CA ASP A 255 -14.27 23.67 5.24
C ASP A 255 -14.82 24.54 4.11
N HIS A 256 -13.90 25.18 3.38
CA HIS A 256 -14.20 26.10 2.29
C HIS A 256 -12.97 26.25 1.39
N PRO A 257 -13.08 26.93 0.23
CA PRO A 257 -11.97 27.04 -0.71
C PRO A 257 -10.72 27.61 -0.01
N GLY A 258 -9.60 26.89 -0.13
CA GLY A 258 -8.32 27.23 0.50
C GLY A 258 -8.20 26.94 2.00
N MET A 259 -9.24 26.43 2.67
CA MET A 259 -9.23 26.16 4.11
C MET A 259 -9.74 24.76 4.45
N SER A 260 -9.00 24.13 5.35
CA SER A 260 -9.31 22.81 5.90
C SER A 260 -8.89 22.78 7.36
N HIS A 261 -9.49 21.86 8.11
CA HIS A 261 -9.00 21.51 9.44
C HIS A 261 -8.85 19.99 9.57
N CYS A 262 -8.15 19.57 10.62
CA CYS A 262 -7.89 18.17 10.91
C CYS A 262 -8.77 17.73 12.08
N GLU A 263 -9.50 16.65 11.89
CA GLU A 263 -10.26 15.99 12.96
C GLU A 263 -9.62 14.64 13.30
N CYS A 264 -9.66 14.24 14.57
CA CYS A 264 -9.22 12.91 14.96
C CYS A 264 -10.09 11.83 14.28
N VAL A 265 -9.44 10.78 13.80
CA VAL A 265 -10.17 9.57 13.36
C VAL A 265 -10.74 8.83 14.57
N GLU A 266 -11.72 7.96 14.33
CA GLU A 266 -12.36 7.19 15.40
C GLU A 266 -11.32 6.39 16.20
N GLY A 267 -11.40 6.45 17.54
CA GLY A 267 -10.41 5.84 18.43
C GLY A 267 -9.22 6.74 18.81
N TYR A 268 -9.18 8.00 18.36
CA TYR A 268 -8.20 9.01 18.74
C TYR A 268 -8.85 10.29 19.29
N GLN A 269 -8.13 11.03 20.13
CA GLN A 269 -8.56 12.26 20.80
C GLN A 269 -7.39 13.26 20.92
N ASN A 270 -7.66 14.47 21.42
CA ASN A 270 -6.63 15.48 21.71
C ASN A 270 -5.72 15.80 20.50
N TYR A 271 -6.28 16.44 19.47
CA TYR A 271 -5.48 16.86 18.31
C TYR A 271 -4.38 17.87 18.68
N VAL A 272 -3.16 17.59 18.24
CA VAL A 272 -1.99 18.47 18.33
C VAL A 272 -1.47 18.75 16.91
N GLN A 273 -1.37 20.04 16.58
CA GLN A 273 -0.92 20.49 15.26
C GLN A 273 0.46 19.93 14.90
N GLY A 274 0.57 19.29 13.72
CA GLY A 274 1.81 18.72 13.20
C GLY A 274 2.23 17.38 13.81
N VAL A 275 1.59 16.94 14.91
CA VAL A 275 1.86 15.65 15.56
C VAL A 275 0.74 14.65 15.29
N GLY A 276 -0.52 15.09 15.37
CA GLY A 276 -1.70 14.24 15.17
C GLY A 276 -2.54 14.15 16.43
N CYS A 277 -3.33 13.09 16.56
CA CYS A 277 -4.15 12.83 17.73
C CYS A 277 -3.58 11.71 18.60
N ASP A 278 -3.82 11.79 19.90
CA ASP A 278 -3.50 10.74 20.86
C ASP A 278 -4.49 9.60 20.75
N MET A 279 -4.03 8.36 20.90
CA MET A 279 -4.94 7.21 20.95
C MET A 279 -5.81 7.29 22.20
N ILE A 280 -7.12 7.04 22.05
CA ILE A 280 -8.03 6.95 23.19
C ILE A 280 -7.67 5.70 24.00
N ASP A 281 -7.35 5.88 25.28
CA ASP A 281 -7.13 4.76 26.18
C ASP A 281 -8.47 4.15 26.62
N MET A 282 -8.82 3.04 25.97
CA MET A 282 -10.06 2.31 26.23
C MET A 282 -10.11 1.77 27.67
N CYS A 283 -8.96 1.55 28.32
CA CYS A 283 -8.86 1.03 29.68
C CYS A 283 -9.28 2.05 30.75
N LEU A 284 -9.24 3.35 30.45
CA LEU A 284 -9.64 4.41 31.39
C LEU A 284 -11.12 4.80 31.27
N LEU A 285 -11.80 4.36 30.20
CA LEU A 285 -13.19 4.74 29.92
C LEU A 285 -14.24 3.90 30.68
N ASN A 286 -13.83 2.97 31.54
CA ASN A 286 -14.72 2.01 32.25
C ASN A 286 -15.65 1.19 31.33
N VAL A 287 -15.41 1.19 30.01
CA VAL A 287 -16.19 0.44 29.02
C VAL A 287 -15.73 -1.03 28.99
N THR A 288 -14.42 -1.27 29.04
CA THR A 288 -13.83 -2.61 29.10
C THR A 288 -13.61 -3.05 30.55
N GLN A 289 -14.36 -4.07 30.97
CA GLN A 289 -14.21 -4.70 32.29
C GLN A 289 -13.36 -5.97 32.16
N CYS A 290 -12.04 -5.83 32.24
CA CYS A 290 -11.15 -6.98 32.31
C CYS A 290 -11.33 -7.75 33.63
N HIS A 291 -10.95 -9.03 33.64
CA HIS A 291 -10.95 -9.83 34.86
C HIS A 291 -10.08 -9.18 35.96
N LYS A 292 -10.40 -9.42 37.24
CA LYS A 292 -9.60 -8.94 38.40
C LYS A 292 -8.12 -9.38 38.37
N HIS A 293 -7.81 -10.42 37.59
CA HIS A 293 -6.47 -10.96 37.38
C HIS A 293 -5.98 -10.75 35.95
N ALA A 294 -6.47 -9.72 35.27
CA ALA A 294 -6.00 -9.30 33.95
C ALA A 294 -5.59 -7.84 33.97
N ASN A 295 -4.56 -7.51 33.21
CA ASN A 295 -4.18 -6.16 32.89
C ASN A 295 -4.84 -5.75 31.58
N CYS A 296 -5.40 -4.55 31.55
CA CYS A 296 -5.93 -3.94 30.34
C CYS A 296 -4.81 -3.16 29.65
N SER A 297 -4.67 -3.34 28.33
CA SER A 297 -3.84 -2.49 27.49
C SER A 297 -4.56 -2.16 26.19
N THR A 298 -4.56 -0.89 25.79
CA THR A 298 -5.05 -0.47 24.47
C THR A 298 -4.01 -0.83 23.41
N ILE A 299 -4.36 -1.75 22.50
CA ILE A 299 -3.43 -2.26 21.46
C ILE A 299 -3.60 -1.57 20.11
N SER A 300 -4.80 -1.05 19.84
CA SER A 300 -5.10 -0.29 18.65
C SER A 300 -6.27 0.66 18.93
N PRO A 301 -6.50 1.67 18.08
CA PRO A 301 -7.56 2.66 18.28
C PRO A 301 -8.91 1.98 18.46
N GLY A 302 -9.59 2.27 19.58
CA GLY A 302 -10.88 1.67 19.90
C GLY A 302 -10.85 0.19 20.30
N VAL A 303 -9.67 -0.43 20.45
CA VAL A 303 -9.53 -1.84 20.84
C VAL A 303 -8.62 -1.97 22.06
N ALA A 304 -9.22 -2.38 23.17
CA ALA A 304 -8.51 -2.83 24.36
C ALA A 304 -8.34 -4.36 24.33
N GLU A 305 -7.16 -4.82 24.72
CA GLU A 305 -6.86 -6.22 24.97
C GLU A 305 -6.69 -6.41 26.48
N CYS A 306 -7.43 -7.37 27.04
CA CYS A 306 -7.22 -7.85 28.40
C CYS A 306 -6.24 -9.01 28.35
N VAL A 307 -5.16 -8.93 29.12
CA VAL A 307 -4.17 -10.01 29.21
C VAL A 307 -4.10 -10.49 30.65
N CYS A 308 -4.32 -11.78 30.87
CA CYS A 308 -4.20 -12.37 32.21
C CYS A 308 -2.81 -12.14 32.80
N ASN A 309 -2.77 -11.82 34.10
CA ASN A 309 -1.56 -11.58 34.85
C ASN A 309 -0.66 -12.83 34.87
N GLU A 310 0.62 -12.62 35.15
CA GLU A 310 1.58 -13.73 35.26
C GLU A 310 1.08 -14.79 36.25
N GLY A 311 1.07 -16.06 35.81
CA GLY A 311 0.54 -17.17 36.59
C GLY A 311 -0.94 -17.49 36.35
N TYR A 312 -1.65 -16.73 35.51
CA TYR A 312 -3.04 -16.99 35.12
C TYR A 312 -3.15 -17.32 33.62
N ILE A 313 -4.18 -18.09 33.23
CA ILE A 313 -4.51 -18.37 31.82
C ILE A 313 -5.97 -18.03 31.52
N GLY A 314 -6.26 -17.65 30.28
CA GLY A 314 -7.61 -17.28 29.87
C GLY A 314 -7.59 -16.34 28.68
N ASP A 315 -8.73 -15.69 28.43
CA ASP A 315 -8.91 -14.67 27.38
C ASP A 315 -8.80 -13.23 27.91
N GLY A 316 -8.53 -13.06 29.22
CA GLY A 316 -8.39 -11.75 29.86
C GLY A 316 -9.69 -11.18 30.40
N GLU A 317 -10.84 -11.59 29.88
CA GLU A 317 -12.14 -11.34 30.48
C GLU A 317 -12.45 -12.38 31.57
N GLU A 318 -12.03 -13.62 31.34
CA GLU A 318 -11.94 -14.68 32.35
C GLU A 318 -10.49 -15.15 32.50
N CYS A 319 -9.97 -15.13 33.72
CA CYS A 319 -8.64 -15.65 34.02
C CYS A 319 -8.70 -16.70 35.13
N PHE A 320 -8.09 -17.85 34.87
CA PHE A 320 -8.05 -19.00 35.77
C PHE A 320 -6.65 -19.14 36.37
N GLY A 321 -6.58 -19.43 37.67
CA GLY A 321 -5.34 -19.71 38.40
C GLY A 321 -4.96 -21.19 38.39
N SER A 322 -4.19 -21.61 39.39
CA SER A 322 -3.83 -23.02 39.59
C SER A 322 -5.06 -23.93 39.82
N ILE A 323 -4.88 -25.25 39.75
CA ILE A 323 -5.95 -26.23 40.04
C ILE A 323 -6.54 -26.01 41.43
N ILE A 324 -5.71 -25.68 42.43
CA ILE A 324 -6.17 -25.42 43.79
C ILE A 324 -7.03 -24.15 43.83
N GLU A 325 -6.55 -23.03 43.27
CA GLU A 325 -7.32 -21.77 43.17
C GLU A 325 -8.62 -21.97 42.39
N ARG A 326 -8.59 -22.72 41.30
CA ARG A 326 -9.78 -22.98 40.48
C ARG A 326 -10.84 -23.77 41.26
N ILE A 327 -10.43 -24.71 42.11
CA ILE A 327 -11.35 -25.43 43.01
C ILE A 327 -11.90 -24.48 44.09
N GLU A 328 -11.09 -23.54 44.59
CA GLU A 328 -11.53 -22.52 45.54
C GLU A 328 -12.56 -21.56 44.94
N ASP A 329 -12.34 -21.08 43.71
CA ASP A 329 -13.29 -20.22 42.99
C ASP A 329 -14.65 -20.93 42.83
N MET A 330 -14.63 -22.21 42.41
CA MET A 330 -15.84 -23.05 42.29
C MET A 330 -16.53 -23.33 43.63
N MET A 331 -15.84 -23.13 44.77
CA MET A 331 -16.46 -23.24 46.09
C MET A 331 -17.21 -21.98 46.51
N VAL A 332 -16.89 -20.82 45.94
CA VAL A 332 -17.51 -19.53 46.26
C VAL A 332 -18.66 -19.23 45.28
N GLU A 333 -18.48 -19.54 44.00
CA GLU A 333 -19.37 -19.15 42.91
C GLU A 333 -19.78 -20.35 42.02
N GLY A 334 -20.94 -20.26 41.37
CA GLY A 334 -21.44 -21.27 40.44
C GLY A 334 -22.28 -22.40 41.05
N ASN A 335 -22.64 -23.39 40.21
CA ASN A 335 -23.58 -24.48 40.55
C ASN A 335 -23.01 -25.54 41.50
N LEU A 336 -21.69 -25.60 41.65
CA LEU A 336 -20.97 -26.56 42.49
C LEU A 336 -20.55 -25.98 43.85
N ARG A 337 -21.11 -24.82 44.20
CA ARG A 337 -20.78 -24.08 45.42
C ARG A 337 -20.83 -24.98 46.66
N GLY A 338 -19.74 -24.98 47.43
CA GLY A 338 -19.64 -25.72 48.68
C GLY A 338 -19.58 -27.24 48.57
N GLN A 339 -19.40 -27.81 47.37
CA GLN A 339 -19.37 -29.27 47.14
C GLN A 339 -17.98 -29.91 47.19
N PHE A 340 -16.92 -29.16 47.49
CA PHE A 340 -15.52 -29.65 47.41
C PHE A 340 -14.72 -29.51 48.72
N LYS A 341 -15.38 -29.38 49.87
CA LYS A 341 -14.70 -29.13 51.16
C LYS A 341 -13.70 -30.24 51.49
N PHE A 342 -14.06 -31.51 51.27
CA PHE A 342 -13.20 -32.65 51.56
C PHE A 342 -12.06 -32.77 50.55
N SER A 343 -12.38 -32.64 49.26
CA SER A 343 -11.40 -32.65 48.17
C SER A 343 -10.32 -31.59 48.37
N LEU A 344 -10.71 -30.34 48.55
CA LEU A 344 -9.78 -29.22 48.68
C LEU A 344 -8.88 -29.39 49.91
N LYS A 345 -9.45 -29.77 51.06
CA LYS A 345 -8.68 -29.97 52.30
C LYS A 345 -7.61 -31.06 52.13
N LEU A 346 -7.95 -32.18 51.49
CA LEU A 346 -7.01 -33.27 51.29
C LEU A 346 -5.97 -32.97 50.21
N LEU A 347 -6.34 -32.27 49.13
CA LEU A 347 -5.41 -31.85 48.09
C LEU A 347 -4.39 -30.83 48.64
N LYS A 348 -4.84 -29.87 49.45
CA LYS A 348 -3.92 -28.97 50.17
C LYS A 348 -3.04 -29.70 51.17
N PHE A 349 -3.56 -30.73 51.83
CA PHE A 349 -2.76 -31.51 52.79
C PHE A 349 -1.72 -32.41 52.13
N ALA A 350 -2.03 -32.97 50.95
CA ALA A 350 -1.22 -34.01 50.31
C ALA A 350 -0.37 -33.53 49.11
N TYR A 351 -0.81 -32.49 48.39
CA TYR A 351 -0.29 -32.09 47.08
C TYR A 351 -0.30 -30.57 46.84
N TYR A 352 -0.22 -29.74 47.88
CA TYR A 352 -0.34 -28.27 47.74
C TYR A 352 0.73 -27.67 46.83
N GLU A 353 2.01 -27.94 47.10
CA GLU A 353 3.11 -27.39 46.29
C GLU A 353 3.03 -27.92 44.85
N GLU A 354 2.75 -29.21 44.69
CA GLU A 354 2.71 -29.86 43.40
C GLU A 354 1.55 -29.35 42.53
N LEU A 355 0.34 -29.19 43.08
CA LEU A 355 -0.84 -28.74 42.34
C LEU A 355 -1.01 -27.23 42.28
N THR A 356 -0.08 -26.47 42.86
CA THR A 356 -0.03 -25.01 42.71
C THR A 356 1.03 -24.61 41.67
N ILE A 357 2.20 -25.28 41.70
CA ILE A 357 3.37 -24.86 40.90
C ILE A 357 3.63 -25.79 39.71
N HIS A 358 3.40 -27.10 39.87
CA HIS A 358 3.71 -28.08 38.83
C HIS A 358 2.49 -28.39 37.95
N GLY A 359 2.73 -28.98 36.79
CA GLY A 359 1.70 -29.33 35.82
C GLY A 359 2.30 -29.64 34.43
N PRO A 360 1.47 -29.93 33.42
CA PRO A 360 0.01 -29.92 33.47
C PRO A 360 -0.61 -31.24 33.96
N PHE A 361 -1.64 -31.15 34.80
CA PHE A 361 -2.35 -32.30 35.37
C PHE A 361 -3.77 -32.47 34.81
N THR A 362 -4.34 -33.66 34.97
CA THR A 362 -5.79 -33.86 34.96
C THR A 362 -6.18 -34.40 36.31
N ILE A 363 -7.10 -33.72 36.98
CA ILE A 363 -7.57 -34.12 38.29
C ILE A 363 -9.05 -34.49 38.24
N PHE A 364 -9.38 -35.66 38.78
CA PHE A 364 -10.74 -36.06 39.05
C PHE A 364 -11.09 -35.65 40.47
N VAL A 365 -11.91 -34.63 40.62
CA VAL A 365 -12.28 -34.08 41.92
C VAL A 365 -13.65 -34.65 42.30
N PRO A 366 -13.72 -35.53 43.32
CA PRO A 366 -15.00 -36.00 43.81
C PRO A 366 -15.74 -34.88 44.55
N THR A 367 -17.06 -34.84 44.39
CA THR A 367 -17.91 -34.02 45.26
C THR A 367 -17.92 -34.56 46.68
N ASP A 368 -18.30 -33.74 47.64
CA ASP A 368 -18.40 -34.11 49.06
C ASP A 368 -19.37 -35.29 49.27
N GLU A 369 -20.48 -35.32 48.52
CA GLU A 369 -21.40 -36.47 48.47
C GLU A 369 -20.70 -37.74 47.95
N GLY A 370 -19.83 -37.58 46.95
CA GLY A 370 -19.03 -38.68 46.40
C GLY A 370 -18.08 -39.31 47.41
N PHE A 371 -17.53 -38.54 48.35
CA PHE A 371 -16.74 -39.07 49.47
C PHE A 371 -17.61 -39.84 50.46
N GLN A 372 -18.74 -39.27 50.86
CA GLN A 372 -19.66 -39.89 51.82
C GLN A 372 -20.23 -41.22 51.30
N ASN A 373 -20.50 -41.30 50.00
CA ASN A 373 -20.99 -42.51 49.34
C ASN A 373 -19.91 -43.59 49.16
N SER A 374 -18.63 -43.22 49.25
CA SER A 374 -17.51 -44.13 48.95
C SER A 374 -16.75 -44.61 50.19
N LEU A 375 -16.83 -43.89 51.31
CA LEU A 375 -16.02 -44.12 52.51
C LEU A 375 -16.89 -44.13 53.78
N ASN A 376 -16.47 -44.93 54.77
CA ASN A 376 -17.04 -44.84 56.12
C ASN A 376 -16.33 -43.79 56.99
N THR A 377 -16.94 -43.44 58.12
CA THR A 377 -16.47 -42.39 59.04
C THR A 377 -15.04 -42.62 59.56
N TYR A 378 -14.65 -43.89 59.80
CA TYR A 378 -13.30 -44.23 60.26
C TYR A 378 -12.26 -43.96 59.16
N GLN A 379 -12.53 -44.40 57.93
CA GLN A 379 -11.66 -44.17 56.77
C GLN A 379 -11.47 -42.69 56.45
N MET A 380 -12.55 -41.89 56.52
CA MET A 380 -12.44 -40.43 56.36
C MET A 380 -11.53 -39.80 57.42
N LYS A 381 -11.67 -40.22 58.70
CA LYS A 381 -10.84 -39.69 59.79
C LYS A 381 -9.36 -40.05 59.62
N THR A 382 -9.05 -41.30 59.25
CA THR A 382 -7.68 -41.76 58.98
C THR A 382 -7.05 -41.00 57.81
N MET A 383 -7.80 -40.78 56.72
CA MET A 383 -7.34 -39.99 55.58
C MET A 383 -6.96 -38.56 55.93
N MET A 384 -7.73 -37.93 56.81
CA MET A 384 -7.46 -36.56 57.24
C MET A 384 -6.27 -36.44 58.21
N SER A 385 -5.75 -37.57 58.71
CA SER A 385 -4.62 -37.60 59.65
C SER A 385 -3.32 -38.16 59.08
N ASP A 386 -3.36 -38.88 57.94
CA ASP A 386 -2.19 -39.52 57.34
C ASP A 386 -1.95 -39.04 55.89
N VAL A 387 -0.87 -38.27 55.71
CA VAL A 387 -0.46 -37.70 54.42
C VAL A 387 -0.16 -38.78 53.39
N ASN A 388 0.48 -39.89 53.78
CA ASN A 388 0.87 -40.95 52.85
C ASN A 388 -0.37 -41.70 52.34
N TYR A 389 -1.34 -41.90 53.22
CA TYR A 389 -2.61 -42.52 52.88
C TYR A 389 -3.44 -41.61 51.96
N ALA A 390 -3.51 -40.31 52.24
CA ALA A 390 -4.14 -39.33 51.36
C ALA A 390 -3.44 -39.25 49.98
N ARG A 391 -2.09 -39.23 49.97
CA ARG A 391 -1.29 -39.23 48.74
C ARG A 391 -1.55 -40.44 47.88
N HIS A 392 -1.63 -41.64 48.47
CA HIS A 392 -1.88 -42.87 47.76
C HIS A 392 -3.25 -42.87 47.04
N LEU A 393 -4.31 -42.40 47.70
CA LEU A 393 -5.64 -42.32 47.09
C LEU A 393 -5.70 -41.30 45.95
N PHE A 394 -5.14 -40.10 46.16
CA PHE A 394 -5.19 -39.04 45.15
C PHE A 394 -4.26 -39.28 43.96
N ARG A 395 -3.24 -40.15 44.06
CA ARG A 395 -2.49 -40.64 42.88
C ARG A 395 -3.39 -41.28 41.83
N GLN A 396 -4.50 -41.88 42.25
CA GLN A 396 -5.48 -42.48 41.34
C GLN A 396 -6.41 -41.44 40.70
N HIS A 397 -6.45 -40.24 41.26
CA HIS A 397 -7.30 -39.13 40.81
C HIS A 397 -6.50 -38.09 40.03
N ILE A 398 -5.16 -38.21 39.96
CA ILE A 398 -4.27 -37.25 39.31
C ILE A 398 -3.54 -37.94 38.16
N ILE A 399 -3.60 -37.34 36.98
CA ILE A 399 -2.85 -37.76 35.80
C ILE A 399 -1.86 -36.65 35.45
N ALA A 400 -0.58 -36.97 35.27
CA ALA A 400 0.49 -36.04 34.87
C ALA A 400 0.42 -35.65 33.37
N ARG A 401 -0.76 -35.21 32.94
CA ARG A 401 -1.05 -34.65 31.61
C ARG A 401 -2.42 -33.98 31.64
N GLN A 402 -2.60 -32.88 30.93
CA GLN A 402 -3.92 -32.32 30.62
C GLN A 402 -4.67 -33.20 29.60
N LEU A 403 -5.85 -33.67 29.98
CA LEU A 403 -6.69 -34.57 29.22
C LEU A 403 -8.10 -34.03 29.26
N THR A 404 -8.57 -33.53 28.12
CA THR A 404 -9.98 -33.19 28.00
C THR A 404 -10.82 -34.46 28.02
N ALA A 405 -12.10 -34.32 28.30
CA ALA A 405 -13.09 -35.37 28.24
C ALA A 405 -13.10 -36.00 26.83
N MET A 406 -12.95 -35.18 25.77
CA MET A 406 -12.80 -35.69 24.41
C MET A 406 -11.53 -36.55 24.21
N GLU A 407 -10.43 -36.19 24.85
CA GLU A 407 -9.18 -36.97 24.81
C GLU A 407 -9.26 -38.26 25.64
N MET A 408 -9.93 -38.22 26.79
CA MET A 408 -10.20 -39.41 27.62
C MET A 408 -11.11 -40.42 26.91
N ASN A 409 -12.09 -39.96 26.14
CA ASN A 409 -12.95 -40.83 25.31
C ASN A 409 -12.17 -41.54 24.20
N ASN A 410 -11.08 -40.91 23.76
CA ASN A 410 -10.20 -41.42 22.74
C ASN A 410 -8.89 -41.98 23.34
N ALA A 411 -8.89 -42.35 24.62
CA ALA A 411 -7.76 -42.96 25.33
C ALA A 411 -8.18 -44.37 25.81
N THR A 412 -7.44 -45.42 25.47
CA THR A 412 -7.72 -46.81 25.88
C THR A 412 -6.88 -47.19 27.08
N ILE A 413 -5.70 -46.57 27.26
CA ILE A 413 -4.86 -46.64 28.47
C ILE A 413 -4.14 -45.29 28.64
N LEU A 414 -4.14 -44.74 29.86
CA LEU A 414 -3.48 -43.48 30.22
C LEU A 414 -2.22 -43.82 31.04
N TYR A 415 -1.05 -43.50 30.50
CA TYR A 415 0.23 -43.72 31.16
C TYR A 415 0.81 -42.41 31.69
N THR A 416 1.39 -42.47 32.88
CA THR A 416 2.12 -41.38 33.53
C THR A 416 3.58 -41.33 33.00
N LEU A 417 4.12 -40.12 32.83
CA LEU A 417 5.53 -39.71 32.56
C LEU A 417 6.56 -40.73 31.96
N GLN A 418 6.74 -40.83 30.60
CA GLN A 418 8.01 -41.14 29.84
C GLN A 418 7.90 -41.11 28.25
N GLY A 419 8.97 -40.77 27.46
CA GLY A 419 9.04 -40.22 26.02
C GLY A 419 9.51 -41.05 24.74
N THR A 420 9.97 -40.40 23.61
CA THR A 420 9.95 -40.77 22.11
C THR A 420 11.27 -41.13 21.30
N THR A 421 11.20 -41.82 20.10
CA THR A 421 12.30 -42.17 19.08
C THR A 421 11.84 -42.52 17.59
N ALA A 422 12.76 -42.75 16.60
CA ALA A 422 12.56 -43.11 15.14
C ALA A 422 12.91 -44.59 14.73
N ILE A 423 12.32 -45.17 13.66
CA ILE A 423 12.23 -46.65 13.44
C ILE A 423 12.36 -47.16 11.95
N LEU A 424 13.08 -48.28 11.71
CA LEU A 424 13.26 -49.00 10.42
C LEU A 424 12.77 -50.48 10.48
N TYR A 425 12.11 -51.02 9.44
CA TYR A 425 11.67 -52.44 9.38
C TYR A 425 12.08 -53.17 8.08
N TYR A 426 13.02 -54.11 8.18
CA TYR A 426 13.70 -54.75 7.04
C TYR A 426 12.91 -55.91 6.37
N LYS A 427 12.13 -56.72 7.13
CA LYS A 427 11.33 -57.84 6.58
C LYS A 427 10.36 -58.39 7.65
N VAL A 428 9.06 -58.43 7.35
CA VAL A 428 8.03 -58.95 8.29
C VAL A 428 7.10 -59.90 7.56
N CYS A 429 7.00 -61.15 7.99
CA CYS A 429 6.13 -62.14 7.34
C CYS A 429 5.42 -63.02 8.36
N TYR A 430 4.12 -63.24 8.16
CA TYR A 430 3.26 -64.06 9.01
C TYR A 430 2.72 -65.26 8.23
N ASN A 431 2.78 -66.45 8.82
CA ASN A 431 2.34 -67.70 8.20
C ASN A 431 1.46 -68.47 9.19
N LYS A 432 0.23 -68.83 8.78
CA LYS A 432 -0.78 -69.48 9.63
C LYS A 432 -0.98 -68.81 11.01
N SER A 433 -0.81 -67.49 11.07
CA SER A 433 -0.82 -66.75 12.32
C SER A 433 -2.16 -66.02 12.49
N THR A 434 -2.67 -65.98 13.72
CA THR A 434 -3.75 -65.06 14.09
C THR A 434 -3.14 -63.91 14.87
N THR A 435 -3.09 -62.72 14.27
CA THR A 435 -2.35 -61.58 14.80
C THR A 435 -3.22 -60.34 14.87
N ALA A 436 -3.41 -59.81 16.07
CA ALA A 436 -4.01 -58.51 16.29
C ALA A 436 -2.92 -57.51 16.65
N ILE A 437 -2.70 -56.50 15.80
CA ILE A 437 -1.67 -55.49 15.99
C ILE A 437 -2.36 -54.15 16.21
N LEU A 438 -2.19 -53.60 17.41
CA LEU A 438 -2.79 -52.34 17.79
C LEU A 438 -1.71 -51.26 17.86
N TYR A 439 -1.80 -50.28 16.96
CA TYR A 439 -1.03 -49.05 17.02
C TYR A 439 -1.89 -47.98 17.69
N TYR A 440 -1.73 -47.89 19.00
CA TYR A 440 -2.54 -47.04 19.85
C TYR A 440 -1.89 -45.65 20.02
N LYS A 441 -2.36 -44.65 19.26
CA LYS A 441 -1.92 -43.24 19.29
C LYS A 441 -0.46 -43.02 18.87
N VAL A 442 -0.23 -42.86 17.57
CA VAL A 442 1.09 -42.56 16.97
C VAL A 442 1.09 -41.13 16.43
N CYS A 443 1.91 -40.24 16.97
CA CYS A 443 1.90 -38.82 16.59
C CYS A 443 3.30 -38.23 16.42
N TYR A 444 3.46 -37.41 15.39
CA TYR A 444 4.69 -36.71 15.04
C TYR A 444 4.46 -35.20 15.17
N ASN A 445 5.33 -34.50 15.90
CA ASN A 445 5.24 -33.06 16.09
C ASN A 445 6.60 -32.43 15.80
N LYS A 446 6.66 -31.44 14.89
CA LYS A 446 7.90 -30.81 14.39
C LYS A 446 8.99 -31.82 14.00
N SER A 447 8.58 -33.00 13.56
CA SER A 447 9.47 -34.13 13.32
C SER A 447 9.70 -34.30 11.82
N THR A 448 10.94 -34.62 11.43
CA THR A 448 11.23 -35.12 10.08
C THR A 448 11.45 -36.62 10.16
N THR A 449 10.53 -37.39 9.59
CA THR A 449 10.48 -38.84 9.76
C THR A 449 10.44 -39.55 8.40
N ALA A 450 11.34 -40.51 8.20
CA ALA A 450 11.32 -41.40 7.04
C ALA A 450 11.15 -42.85 7.51
N ILE A 451 10.14 -43.55 6.99
CA ILE A 451 9.86 -44.94 7.36
C ILE A 451 9.83 -45.81 6.11
N LEU A 452 10.67 -46.83 6.09
CA LEU A 452 10.77 -47.78 4.98
C LEU A 452 10.32 -49.17 5.42
N TYR A 453 9.34 -49.71 4.71
CA TYR A 453 8.90 -51.10 4.81
C TYR A 453 9.26 -51.85 3.53
N TYR A 454 10.35 -52.62 3.58
CA TYR A 454 10.91 -53.27 2.40
C TYR A 454 10.08 -54.47 1.92
N LYS A 455 9.66 -55.38 2.81
CA LYS A 455 8.83 -56.55 2.42
C LYS A 455 7.93 -57.00 3.56
N VAL A 456 6.61 -56.95 3.34
CA VAL A 456 5.57 -57.41 4.27
C VAL A 456 4.73 -58.51 3.62
N CYS A 457 4.54 -59.65 4.28
CA CYS A 457 3.75 -60.75 3.70
C CYS A 457 2.89 -61.53 4.69
N TYR A 458 1.68 -61.93 4.27
CA TYR A 458 0.74 -62.72 5.06
C TYR A 458 0.30 -63.95 4.25
N ASP A 459 0.56 -65.15 4.76
CA ASP A 459 0.12 -66.42 4.16
C ASP A 459 -0.78 -67.18 5.14
N LYS A 460 -1.98 -67.57 4.69
CA LYS A 460 -2.97 -68.31 5.49
C LYS A 460 -3.23 -67.70 6.88
N SER A 461 -3.07 -66.39 7.01
CA SER A 461 -3.06 -65.70 8.30
C SER A 461 -4.30 -64.83 8.45
N THR A 462 -4.79 -64.72 9.68
CA THR A 462 -5.90 -63.82 10.02
C THR A 462 -5.32 -62.65 10.80
N THR A 463 -5.37 -61.46 10.24
CA THR A 463 -4.73 -60.27 10.83
C THR A 463 -5.72 -59.13 11.01
N ALA A 464 -5.75 -58.55 12.20
CA ALA A 464 -6.48 -57.31 12.44
C ALA A 464 -5.48 -56.24 12.87
N ILE A 465 -5.39 -55.14 12.11
CA ILE A 465 -4.50 -54.02 12.41
C ILE A 465 -5.36 -52.79 12.71
N LEU A 466 -5.22 -52.24 13.90
CA LEU A 466 -5.97 -51.05 14.32
C LEU A 466 -5.00 -49.90 14.58
N TYR A 467 -5.10 -48.85 13.78
CA TYR A 467 -4.48 -47.55 14.00
C TYR A 467 -5.52 -46.62 14.61
N TYR A 468 -5.53 -46.54 15.94
CA TYR A 468 -6.62 -45.87 16.63
C TYR A 468 -6.57 -44.33 16.51
N LYS A 469 -5.38 -43.73 16.67
CA LYS A 469 -5.16 -42.29 16.46
C LYS A 469 -3.79 -42.08 15.82
N VAL A 470 -3.72 -41.38 14.70
CA VAL A 470 -2.46 -41.03 14.02
C VAL A 470 -2.43 -39.53 13.77
N CYS A 471 -1.37 -38.81 14.15
CA CYS A 471 -1.33 -37.37 13.92
C CYS A 471 0.02 -36.80 13.49
N TYR A 472 0.00 -35.78 12.65
CA TYR A 472 1.18 -35.05 12.15
C TYR A 472 0.94 -33.56 12.37
N ASP A 473 1.80 -32.91 13.16
CA ASP A 473 1.78 -31.47 13.42
C ASP A 473 3.12 -30.86 13.01
N LYS A 474 3.11 -29.87 12.11
CA LYS A 474 4.30 -29.19 11.56
C LYS A 474 5.43 -30.16 11.15
N SER A 475 5.07 -31.35 10.67
CA SER A 475 6.01 -32.46 10.45
C SER A 475 6.12 -32.79 8.97
N THR A 476 7.30 -33.25 8.56
CA THR A 476 7.55 -33.74 7.20
C THR A 476 7.76 -35.25 7.26
N THR A 477 6.88 -36.02 6.62
CA THR A 477 6.92 -37.49 6.71
C THR A 477 6.88 -38.15 5.33
N ALA A 478 7.80 -39.08 5.09
CA ALA A 478 7.82 -39.92 3.90
C ALA A 478 7.74 -41.41 4.30
N ILE A 479 6.76 -42.13 3.75
CA ILE A 479 6.58 -43.56 4.02
C ILE A 479 6.58 -44.35 2.71
N LEU A 480 7.46 -45.34 2.61
CA LEU A 480 7.56 -46.21 1.44
C LEU A 480 7.26 -47.66 1.81
N TYR A 481 6.23 -48.22 1.19
CA TYR A 481 5.94 -49.65 1.19
C TYR A 481 6.37 -50.25 -0.15
N TYR A 482 7.50 -50.97 -0.16
CA TYR A 482 8.07 -51.50 -1.40
C TYR A 482 7.30 -52.74 -1.92
N LYS A 483 6.97 -53.70 -1.03
CA LYS A 483 6.17 -54.89 -1.42
C LYS A 483 5.31 -55.42 -0.28
N VAL A 484 3.99 -55.45 -0.49
CA VAL A 484 3.00 -56.00 0.47
C VAL A 484 2.16 -57.08 -0.20
N CYS A 485 2.07 -58.28 0.38
CA CYS A 485 1.35 -59.41 -0.23
C CYS A 485 0.49 -60.18 0.77
N TYR A 486 -0.75 -60.48 0.39
CA TYR A 486 -1.71 -61.30 1.15
C TYR A 486 -2.10 -62.53 0.33
N ASN A 487 -1.90 -63.72 0.89
CA ASN A 487 -2.23 -65.00 0.24
C ASN A 487 -3.08 -65.85 1.17
N LYS A 488 -4.26 -66.28 0.71
CA LYS A 488 -5.24 -67.06 1.50
C LYS A 488 -5.50 -66.47 2.90
N SER A 489 -5.40 -65.15 3.04
CA SER A 489 -5.35 -64.47 4.33
C SER A 489 -6.54 -63.53 4.47
N THR A 490 -7.01 -63.37 5.71
CA THR A 490 -8.08 -62.42 6.03
C THR A 490 -7.45 -61.27 6.79
N THR A 491 -7.64 -60.05 6.31
CA THR A 491 -7.02 -58.86 6.93
C THR A 491 -8.03 -57.74 7.12
N ALA A 492 -8.13 -57.21 8.33
CA ALA A 492 -8.92 -56.01 8.60
C ALA A 492 -7.97 -54.90 9.10
N ILE A 493 -7.97 -53.75 8.45
CA ILE A 493 -7.17 -52.58 8.83
C ILE A 493 -8.12 -51.42 9.13
N LEU A 494 -8.05 -50.86 10.33
CA LEU A 494 -8.89 -49.73 10.71
C LEU A 494 -8.01 -48.56 11.14
N TYR A 495 -8.10 -47.45 10.42
CA TYR A 495 -7.57 -46.14 10.77
C TYR A 495 -8.70 -45.31 11.41
N TYR A 496 -8.79 -45.34 12.73
CA TYR A 496 -9.95 -44.77 13.42
C TYR A 496 -9.94 -43.23 13.43
N LYS A 497 -8.81 -42.58 13.72
CA LYS A 497 -8.66 -41.12 13.64
C LYS A 497 -7.29 -40.71 13.11
N VAL A 498 -7.21 -40.03 11.99
CA VAL A 498 -5.96 -39.55 11.39
C VAL A 498 -6.04 -38.02 11.22
N SER A 499 -5.02 -37.27 11.61
CA SER A 499 -5.02 -35.81 11.48
C SER A 499 -3.69 -35.22 11.05
N TYR A 500 -3.72 -34.26 10.13
CA TYR A 500 -2.56 -33.52 9.63
C TYR A 500 -2.78 -32.03 9.90
N ASP A 501 -1.84 -31.38 10.58
CA ASP A 501 -1.83 -29.94 10.80
C ASP A 501 -0.49 -29.36 10.35
N LYS A 502 -0.52 -28.36 9.45
CA LYS A 502 0.65 -27.69 8.88
C LYS A 502 1.78 -28.64 8.43
N SER A 503 1.42 -29.84 7.97
CA SER A 503 2.35 -30.95 7.74
C SER A 503 2.41 -31.35 6.29
N THR A 504 3.56 -31.87 5.85
CA THR A 504 3.74 -32.42 4.50
C THR A 504 3.97 -33.92 4.58
N THR A 505 3.10 -34.71 3.95
CA THR A 505 3.18 -36.18 4.00
C THR A 505 3.12 -36.82 2.61
N ALA A 506 4.05 -37.72 2.32
CA ALA A 506 4.06 -38.53 1.11
C ALA A 506 4.07 -40.03 1.46
N ILE A 507 3.10 -40.78 0.93
CA ILE A 507 2.99 -42.24 1.11
C ILE A 507 2.98 -42.93 -0.25
N LEU A 508 3.95 -43.82 -0.47
CA LEU A 508 4.07 -44.59 -1.71
C LEU A 508 3.92 -46.09 -1.44
N TYR A 509 2.94 -46.70 -2.11
CA TYR A 509 2.79 -48.15 -2.20
C TYR A 509 3.25 -48.62 -3.59
N TYR A 510 4.43 -49.25 -3.65
CA TYR A 510 5.05 -49.63 -4.93
C TYR A 510 4.40 -50.90 -5.53
N LYS A 511 4.22 -51.96 -4.75
CA LYS A 511 3.55 -53.19 -5.21
C LYS A 511 2.70 -53.85 -4.11
N VAL A 512 1.39 -53.96 -4.37
CA VAL A 512 0.43 -54.60 -3.46
C VAL A 512 -0.29 -55.76 -4.17
N CYS A 513 -0.34 -56.94 -3.54
CA CYS A 513 -0.93 -58.13 -4.15
C CYS A 513 -1.88 -58.86 -3.18
N TYR A 514 -3.07 -59.22 -3.65
CA TYR A 514 -4.06 -60.03 -2.93
C TYR A 514 -4.38 -61.30 -3.74
N ASN A 515 -4.19 -62.48 -3.13
CA ASN A 515 -4.51 -63.76 -3.75
C ASN A 515 -5.39 -64.59 -2.80
N LYS A 516 -6.58 -65.00 -3.24
CA LYS A 516 -7.58 -65.74 -2.46
C LYS A 516 -7.80 -65.17 -1.05
N SER A 517 -7.72 -63.85 -0.92
CA SER A 517 -7.65 -63.15 0.37
C SER A 517 -8.81 -62.18 0.51
N THR A 518 -9.21 -61.93 1.75
CA THR A 518 -10.27 -60.97 2.07
C THR A 518 -9.66 -59.82 2.85
N THR A 519 -9.85 -58.58 2.40
CA THR A 519 -9.29 -57.40 3.08
C THR A 519 -10.32 -56.29 3.27
N ALA A 520 -10.42 -55.74 4.48
CA ALA A 520 -11.22 -54.56 4.74
C ALA A 520 -10.33 -53.46 5.31
N ILE A 521 -10.35 -52.27 4.71
CA ILE A 521 -9.64 -51.09 5.18
C ILE A 521 -10.67 -50.01 5.50
N LEU A 522 -10.67 -49.45 6.70
CA LEU A 522 -11.61 -48.40 7.08
C LEU A 522 -10.86 -47.22 7.66
N TYR A 523 -11.07 -46.03 7.10
CA TYR A 523 -10.64 -44.74 7.60
C TYR A 523 -11.84 -44.04 8.25
N TYR A 524 -11.94 -44.07 9.57
CA TYR A 524 -13.15 -43.62 10.26
C TYR A 524 -13.21 -42.09 10.45
N LYS A 525 -12.10 -41.40 10.73
CA LYS A 525 -12.07 -39.93 10.78
C LYS A 525 -10.72 -39.37 10.34
N VAL A 526 -10.63 -38.78 9.15
CA VAL A 526 -9.38 -38.23 8.60
C VAL A 526 -9.49 -36.72 8.43
N CYS A 527 -8.57 -35.95 8.97
CA CYS A 527 -8.67 -34.49 8.98
C CYS A 527 -7.38 -33.82 8.55
N TYR A 528 -7.47 -32.83 7.67
CA TYR A 528 -6.34 -32.07 7.16
C TYR A 528 -6.53 -30.58 7.46
N ASN A 529 -5.54 -29.95 8.06
CA ASN A 529 -5.49 -28.52 8.36
C ASN A 529 -4.18 -27.94 7.83
N LYS A 530 -4.24 -26.96 6.93
CA LYS A 530 -3.09 -26.29 6.28
C LYS A 530 -1.98 -27.26 5.83
N SER A 531 -2.34 -28.47 5.41
CA SER A 531 -1.41 -29.59 5.18
C SER A 531 -1.43 -30.05 3.73
N THR A 532 -0.31 -30.61 3.26
CA THR A 532 -0.18 -31.20 1.91
C THR A 532 0.05 -32.71 2.04
N THR A 533 -0.83 -33.53 1.44
CA THR A 533 -0.70 -34.99 1.48
C THR A 533 -0.81 -35.63 0.10
N ALA A 534 0.14 -36.51 -0.24
CA ALA A 534 0.10 -37.30 -1.48
C ALA A 534 0.17 -38.81 -1.17
N ILE A 535 -0.79 -39.58 -1.67
CA ILE A 535 -0.82 -41.04 -1.55
C ILE A 535 -0.86 -41.66 -2.95
N LEU A 536 0.17 -42.44 -3.30
CA LEU A 536 0.29 -43.07 -4.62
C LEU A 536 0.33 -44.60 -4.50
N TYR A 537 -0.54 -45.27 -5.24
CA TYR A 537 -0.54 -46.72 -5.44
C TYR A 537 -0.05 -47.04 -6.85
N TYR A 538 1.17 -47.57 -6.98
CA TYR A 538 1.80 -47.77 -8.27
C TYR A 538 1.29 -49.03 -9.00
N LYS A 539 1.32 -50.20 -8.36
CA LYS A 539 0.82 -51.46 -8.94
C LYS A 539 0.05 -52.30 -7.93
N VAL A 540 -1.25 -52.48 -8.16
CA VAL A 540 -2.15 -53.27 -7.30
C VAL A 540 -2.78 -54.41 -8.10
N SER A 541 -2.76 -55.62 -7.56
CA SER A 541 -3.33 -56.81 -8.22
C SER A 541 -4.18 -57.65 -7.29
N TYR A 542 -5.39 -58.00 -7.72
CA TYR A 542 -6.35 -58.84 -7.00
C TYR A 542 -6.63 -60.12 -7.79
N ASP A 543 -6.44 -61.27 -7.15
CA ASP A 543 -6.71 -62.60 -7.71
C ASP A 543 -7.62 -63.38 -6.77
N ASN A 544 -8.82 -63.72 -7.24
CA ASN A 544 -9.90 -64.38 -6.49
C ASN A 544 -10.11 -63.84 -5.05
N SER A 545 -10.01 -62.53 -4.88
CA SER A 545 -9.94 -61.82 -3.60
C SER A 545 -11.03 -60.76 -3.45
N THR A 546 -11.41 -60.45 -2.22
CA THR A 546 -12.43 -59.45 -1.90
C THR A 546 -11.80 -58.32 -1.11
N THR A 547 -12.02 -57.06 -1.49
CA THR A 547 -11.49 -55.89 -0.77
C THR A 547 -12.50 -54.76 -0.56
N ALA A 548 -12.56 -54.14 0.60
CA ALA A 548 -13.40 -52.96 0.85
C ALA A 548 -12.58 -51.84 1.49
N ILE A 549 -12.70 -50.59 1.01
CA ILE A 549 -12.01 -49.42 1.56
C ILE A 549 -13.02 -48.30 1.89
N LEU A 550 -13.36 -48.08 3.15
CA LEU A 550 -14.37 -47.08 3.54
C LEU A 550 -13.71 -45.88 4.23
N TYR A 551 -14.14 -44.66 3.94
CA TYR A 551 -13.64 -43.38 4.47
C TYR A 551 -14.76 -42.60 5.13
N TYR A 552 -15.12 -42.96 6.34
CA TYR A 552 -16.25 -42.36 7.06
C TYR A 552 -16.11 -40.81 7.15
N LYS A 553 -15.41 -40.21 8.11
CA LYS A 553 -15.48 -38.75 8.34
C LYS A 553 -14.23 -38.02 7.83
N VAL A 554 -14.25 -37.46 6.62
CA VAL A 554 -13.09 -36.72 6.06
C VAL A 554 -13.29 -35.20 6.14
N CYS A 555 -12.32 -34.48 6.69
CA CYS A 555 -12.39 -33.03 6.86
C CYS A 555 -11.16 -32.30 6.27
N TYR A 556 -11.37 -31.14 5.63
CA TYR A 556 -10.32 -30.31 5.04
C TYR A 556 -10.46 -28.86 5.50
N ASP A 557 -9.37 -28.29 5.98
CA ASP A 557 -9.21 -26.86 6.25
C ASP A 557 -7.94 -26.39 5.52
N LYS A 558 -8.11 -25.59 4.46
CA LYS A 558 -7.01 -24.98 3.67
C LYS A 558 -5.88 -25.96 3.28
N SER A 559 -6.24 -27.21 2.97
CA SER A 559 -5.29 -28.32 2.77
C SER A 559 -5.42 -28.92 1.36
N THR A 560 -4.32 -29.46 0.83
CA THR A 560 -4.27 -30.15 -0.47
C THR A 560 -4.06 -31.64 -0.27
N THR A 561 -4.85 -32.49 -0.92
CA THR A 561 -4.69 -33.95 -0.86
C THR A 561 -4.94 -34.61 -2.20
N ALA A 562 -4.02 -35.49 -2.63
CA ALA A 562 -4.13 -36.27 -3.85
C ALA A 562 -3.98 -37.77 -3.55
N ILE A 563 -4.92 -38.59 -4.03
CA ILE A 563 -4.87 -40.05 -3.97
C ILE A 563 -4.92 -40.57 -5.40
N LEU A 564 -3.86 -41.27 -5.85
CA LEU A 564 -3.74 -41.73 -7.24
C LEU A 564 -3.47 -43.24 -7.31
N TYR A 565 -4.11 -43.91 -8.27
CA TYR A 565 -3.87 -45.32 -8.60
C TYR A 565 -3.35 -45.40 -10.04
N TYR A 566 -2.14 -45.93 -10.24
CA TYR A 566 -1.50 -45.96 -11.56
C TYR A 566 -1.89 -47.21 -12.39
N LYS A 567 -1.78 -48.42 -11.81
CA LYS A 567 -2.17 -49.67 -12.50
C LYS A 567 -2.83 -50.67 -11.56
N VAL A 568 -4.10 -50.99 -11.82
CA VAL A 568 -4.91 -51.94 -11.04
C VAL A 568 -5.36 -53.11 -11.92
N CYS A 569 -5.22 -54.34 -11.43
CA CYS A 569 -5.61 -55.56 -12.16
C CYS A 569 -6.53 -56.44 -11.30
N TYR A 570 -7.62 -56.96 -11.88
CA TYR A 570 -8.56 -57.86 -11.24
C TYR A 570 -8.67 -59.19 -11.98
N ASN A 571 -8.66 -60.29 -11.24
CA ASN A 571 -8.99 -61.62 -11.73
C ASN A 571 -10.01 -62.25 -10.77
N LYS A 572 -11.25 -62.45 -11.20
CA LYS A 572 -12.36 -63.03 -10.40
C LYS A 572 -12.49 -62.43 -8.99
N SER A 573 -12.26 -61.13 -8.84
CA SER A 573 -12.12 -60.41 -7.56
C SER A 573 -13.11 -59.25 -7.46
N THR A 574 -13.48 -58.84 -6.24
CA THR A 574 -14.46 -57.77 -5.97
C THR A 574 -13.86 -56.66 -5.09
N THR A 575 -14.11 -55.38 -5.40
CA THR A 575 -13.60 -54.23 -4.60
C THR A 575 -14.59 -53.05 -4.51
N ALA A 576 -14.74 -52.42 -3.32
CA ALA A 576 -15.66 -51.29 -3.07
C ALA A 576 -15.04 -50.15 -2.21
N ILE A 577 -15.39 -48.87 -2.47
CA ILE A 577 -14.88 -47.66 -1.75
C ILE A 577 -16.00 -46.63 -1.41
N LEU A 578 -16.11 -46.06 -0.18
CA LEU A 578 -17.29 -45.26 0.33
C LEU A 578 -16.95 -44.11 1.38
N TYR A 579 -17.86 -43.15 1.76
CA TYR A 579 -17.64 -42.03 2.77
C TYR A 579 -18.86 -41.59 3.72
N TYR A 580 -18.73 -41.16 5.04
CA TYR A 580 -19.83 -40.85 6.11
C TYR A 580 -19.53 -40.10 7.53
N GLN A 581 -20.42 -39.30 8.26
CA GLN A 581 -20.12 -38.53 9.58
C GLN A 581 -21.23 -38.27 10.72
N ARG A 582 -21.01 -38.43 12.11
CA ARG A 582 -21.65 -37.73 13.35
C ARG A 582 -21.24 -38.17 14.85
N ASP A 583 -21.67 -37.49 15.97
CA ASP A 583 -21.09 -37.36 17.40
C ASP A 583 -22.00 -37.65 18.69
N GLU A 584 -21.48 -38.18 19.86
CA GLU A 584 -21.82 -38.02 21.37
C GLU A 584 -21.32 -39.18 22.35
N LEU A 585 -20.95 -38.97 23.67
CA LEU A 585 -20.18 -39.96 24.55
C LEU A 585 -20.43 -40.00 26.11
N SER A 586 -20.20 -41.19 26.76
CA SER A 586 -20.10 -41.47 28.22
C SER A 586 -18.88 -42.39 28.58
N TYR A 587 -18.30 -42.32 29.80
CA TYR A 587 -16.96 -42.90 30.12
C TYR A 587 -16.95 -44.12 31.06
N ARG A 588 -15.99 -45.04 30.85
CA ARG A 588 -15.63 -46.15 31.76
C ARG A 588 -14.10 -46.26 31.85
N LEU A 589 -13.50 -45.85 32.97
CA LEU A 589 -12.05 -45.99 33.20
C LEU A 589 -11.72 -47.44 33.60
N HIS A 590 -10.66 -48.03 33.03
CA HIS A 590 -10.22 -49.41 33.30
C HIS A 590 -9.11 -49.43 34.36
N GLY A 591 -9.21 -50.32 35.34
CA GLY A 591 -8.32 -50.41 36.51
C GLY A 591 -8.98 -50.11 37.86
N PHE A 592 -10.25 -49.72 37.84
CA PHE A 592 -11.01 -49.23 38.98
C PHE A 592 -12.21 -50.13 39.28
N THR A 593 -12.50 -50.38 40.56
CA THR A 593 -13.61 -51.26 40.97
C THR A 593 -15.00 -50.64 40.76
N GLY A 594 -15.09 -49.35 40.38
CA GLY A 594 -16.36 -48.64 40.16
C GLY A 594 -16.41 -47.74 38.92
N ARG A 595 -17.60 -47.59 38.32
CA ARG A 595 -17.86 -46.57 37.26
C ARG A 595 -18.23 -45.23 37.90
N ALA A 596 -17.32 -44.26 37.93
CA ALA A 596 -17.64 -42.88 38.31
C ALA A 596 -18.24 -42.11 37.12
N LYS A 597 -19.27 -41.30 37.39
CA LYS A 597 -19.88 -40.40 36.42
C LYS A 597 -19.19 -39.05 36.52
N VAL A 598 -18.75 -38.52 35.38
CA VAL A 598 -18.28 -37.13 35.27
C VAL A 598 -19.50 -36.22 35.28
N LEU A 599 -19.57 -35.33 36.26
CA LEU A 599 -20.65 -34.37 36.46
C LEU A 599 -20.41 -33.09 35.66
N GLU A 600 -19.21 -32.54 35.79
CA GLU A 600 -18.69 -31.45 34.98
C GLU A 600 -17.30 -31.81 34.47
N LYS A 601 -16.98 -31.34 33.27
CA LYS A 601 -15.82 -31.79 32.51
C LYS A 601 -15.08 -30.60 31.93
N ASP A 602 -13.80 -30.78 31.64
CA ASP A 602 -12.99 -29.81 30.90
C ASP A 602 -12.84 -28.45 31.61
N ILE A 603 -12.90 -28.43 32.94
CA ILE A 603 -12.72 -27.20 33.70
C ILE A 603 -11.24 -26.84 33.67
N VAL A 604 -10.93 -25.71 33.06
CA VAL A 604 -9.54 -25.28 32.79
C VAL A 604 -8.93 -24.62 34.03
N ALA A 605 -7.64 -24.92 34.27
CA ALA A 605 -6.75 -24.27 35.21
C ALA A 605 -5.34 -24.14 34.60
N VAL A 606 -4.51 -23.21 35.09
CA VAL A 606 -3.16 -22.91 34.56
C VAL A 606 -2.30 -24.15 34.41
N ASN A 607 -2.36 -24.99 35.42
CA ASN A 607 -1.56 -26.18 35.52
C ASN A 607 -2.38 -27.47 35.32
N GLY A 608 -3.55 -27.40 34.65
CA GLY A 608 -4.25 -28.60 34.21
C GLY A 608 -5.75 -28.48 33.92
N ILE A 609 -6.43 -29.62 33.91
CA ILE A 609 -7.89 -29.72 33.78
C ILE A 609 -8.48 -30.44 34.98
N ILE A 610 -9.63 -29.96 35.43
CA ILE A 610 -10.46 -30.58 36.46
C ILE A 610 -11.67 -31.26 35.79
N HIS A 611 -11.93 -32.51 36.17
CA HIS A 611 -13.18 -33.21 35.92
C HIS A 611 -13.85 -33.51 37.25
N VAL A 612 -15.07 -33.06 37.42
CA VAL A 612 -15.85 -33.30 38.63
C VAL A 612 -16.48 -34.67 38.54
N VAL A 613 -16.31 -35.51 39.57
CA VAL A 613 -16.85 -36.87 39.59
C VAL A 613 -17.78 -37.08 40.78
N ASN A 614 -18.77 -37.95 40.59
CA ASN A 614 -19.79 -38.20 41.61
C ASN A 614 -19.37 -39.17 42.72
N LYS A 615 -18.17 -39.75 42.65
CA LYS A 615 -17.62 -40.68 43.65
C LYS A 615 -16.13 -40.91 43.45
N LEU A 616 -15.47 -41.56 44.41
CA LEU A 616 -14.07 -41.96 44.30
C LEU A 616 -13.85 -42.95 43.14
N LEU A 617 -12.71 -42.82 42.47
CA LEU A 617 -12.31 -43.70 41.38
C LEU A 617 -11.93 -45.09 41.88
N ASP A 618 -11.37 -45.23 43.08
CA ASP A 618 -11.15 -46.54 43.70
C ASP A 618 -11.48 -46.55 45.19
N LYS A 619 -11.66 -47.76 45.73
CA LYS A 619 -11.75 -47.97 47.18
C LYS A 619 -10.36 -47.84 47.80
N PRO A 620 -10.26 -47.30 49.02
CA PRO A 620 -8.98 -47.23 49.71
C PRO A 620 -8.46 -48.63 50.05
N PRO A 621 -7.12 -48.83 50.13
CA PRO A 621 -6.54 -50.12 50.50
C PRO A 621 -7.00 -50.57 51.90
N VAL A 622 -7.16 -51.89 52.07
CA VAL A 622 -7.54 -52.49 53.35
C VAL A 622 -6.42 -52.24 54.36
N ILE A 623 -6.71 -51.50 55.42
CA ILE A 623 -5.79 -51.29 56.55
C ILE A 623 -5.72 -52.62 57.32
N ILE A 624 -4.76 -53.48 56.95
CA ILE A 624 -4.47 -54.68 57.75
C ILE A 624 -3.55 -54.24 58.87
N GLY A 625 -4.07 -54.32 60.10
CA GLY A 625 -3.33 -54.05 61.32
C GLY A 625 -2.01 -54.81 61.34
N SER A 626 -0.98 -54.12 61.83
CA SER A 626 0.40 -54.57 61.97
C SER A 626 0.54 -56.07 62.33
N SER A 627 1.22 -56.85 61.50
CA SER A 627 1.91 -58.05 61.99
C SER A 627 3.17 -58.34 61.17
N LYS A 628 4.29 -58.45 61.88
CA LYS A 628 5.63 -58.81 61.39
C LYS A 628 5.58 -60.20 60.76
N THR A 629 6.03 -60.36 59.52
CA THR A 629 6.92 -61.47 59.06
C THR A 629 7.23 -61.35 57.57
N SER A 630 8.51 -61.57 57.25
CA SER A 630 9.15 -61.46 55.94
C SER A 630 8.83 -62.65 55.03
N ASN A 631 8.08 -62.44 53.95
CA ASN A 631 7.96 -63.44 52.88
C ASN A 631 8.09 -62.77 51.49
N ILE A 632 9.20 -63.06 50.78
CA ILE A 632 9.52 -62.49 49.44
C ILE A 632 8.41 -62.83 48.43
N ASN A 633 7.75 -63.98 48.57
CA ASN A 633 6.60 -64.36 47.75
C ASN A 633 5.40 -63.45 47.97
N MET A 634 5.22 -62.91 49.16
CA MET A 634 4.17 -61.94 49.46
C MET A 634 4.57 -60.57 48.90
N MET A 635 5.83 -60.14 49.03
CA MET A 635 6.34 -58.89 48.44
C MET A 635 6.19 -58.83 46.90
N LEU A 636 6.49 -59.91 46.19
CA LEU A 636 6.34 -59.98 44.73
C LEU A 636 4.88 -60.13 44.28
N LYS A 637 4.00 -60.69 45.12
CA LYS A 637 2.56 -60.82 44.83
C LYS A 637 1.74 -59.58 45.18
N SER A 638 2.19 -58.73 46.10
CA SER A 638 1.36 -57.68 46.69
C SER A 638 1.85 -56.23 46.51
N GLY A 639 2.94 -55.96 45.78
CA GLY A 639 3.39 -54.57 45.65
C GLY A 639 4.56 -54.31 44.71
N GLY A 640 4.35 -54.44 43.39
CA GLY A 640 5.27 -53.92 42.36
C GLY A 640 5.04 -52.43 42.03
N PRO A 641 5.86 -51.84 41.13
CA PRO A 641 6.80 -52.51 40.23
C PRO A 641 8.22 -52.75 40.82
N TRP A 642 8.94 -53.75 40.30
CA TRP A 642 10.29 -54.15 40.71
C TRP A 642 11.17 -54.45 39.48
N THR A 643 12.48 -54.15 39.55
CA THR A 643 13.48 -54.65 38.58
C THR A 643 14.16 -55.90 39.15
N VAL A 644 14.01 -57.05 38.47
CA VAL A 644 14.51 -58.36 38.90
C VAL A 644 15.48 -58.95 37.88
N PHE A 645 16.67 -59.37 38.32
CA PHE A 645 17.66 -60.07 37.51
C PHE A 645 17.50 -61.59 37.67
N ALA A 646 16.87 -62.26 36.71
CA ALA A 646 16.74 -63.72 36.72
C ALA A 646 18.03 -64.38 36.19
N PRO A 647 18.70 -65.26 36.94
CA PRO A 647 19.86 -66.01 36.45
C PRO A 647 19.45 -67.04 35.38
N SER A 648 20.31 -67.27 34.38
CA SER A 648 20.12 -68.33 33.39
C SER A 648 20.53 -69.70 33.95
N ASN A 649 20.11 -70.79 33.28
CA ASN A 649 20.55 -72.14 33.62
C ASN A 649 22.07 -72.33 33.54
N SER A 650 22.78 -71.57 32.70
CA SER A 650 24.25 -71.59 32.67
C SER A 650 24.85 -70.96 33.92
N ALA A 651 24.30 -69.85 34.41
CA ALA A 651 24.77 -69.18 35.61
C ALA A 651 24.64 -70.05 36.88
N TRP A 652 23.62 -70.92 36.95
CA TRP A 652 23.48 -71.90 38.03
C TRP A 652 24.50 -73.04 37.96
N LYS A 653 24.94 -73.43 36.75
CA LYS A 653 25.95 -74.47 36.53
C LYS A 653 27.38 -74.01 36.82
N ASP A 654 27.62 -72.70 36.78
CA ASP A 654 28.92 -72.10 37.10
C ASP A 654 29.19 -72.04 38.62
N LEU A 655 28.22 -72.41 39.46
CA LEU A 655 28.41 -72.50 40.91
C LEU A 655 29.18 -73.78 41.29
N PRO A 656 29.95 -73.78 42.40
CA PRO A 656 30.64 -74.98 42.87
C PRO A 656 29.68 -76.15 43.09
N GLU A 657 30.15 -77.36 42.80
CA GLU A 657 29.36 -78.59 42.92
C GLU A 657 28.79 -78.74 44.35
N GLY A 658 27.49 -79.09 44.45
CA GLY A 658 26.74 -79.15 45.71
C GLY A 658 26.18 -77.81 46.24
N THR A 659 26.53 -76.66 45.63
CA THR A 659 26.02 -75.35 46.08
C THR A 659 24.53 -75.18 45.83
N VAL A 660 24.05 -75.62 44.66
CA VAL A 660 22.62 -75.51 44.31
C VAL A 660 21.79 -76.41 45.23
N ASP A 661 22.26 -77.64 45.49
CA ASP A 661 21.60 -78.58 46.39
C ASP A 661 21.55 -78.06 47.84
N TYR A 662 22.61 -77.39 48.29
CA TYR A 662 22.62 -76.68 49.57
C TYR A 662 21.61 -75.53 49.60
N LEU A 663 21.56 -74.69 48.56
CA LEU A 663 20.65 -73.53 48.54
C LEU A 663 19.16 -73.92 48.55
N ILE A 664 18.81 -75.09 47.99
CA ILE A 664 17.44 -75.60 47.97
C ILE A 664 17.10 -76.51 49.15
N SER A 665 18.07 -76.82 50.03
CA SER A 665 17.83 -77.56 51.27
C SER A 665 17.23 -76.66 52.36
N GLU A 666 16.66 -77.26 53.40
CA GLU A 666 16.15 -76.52 54.57
C GLU A 666 17.25 -75.70 55.26
N GLU A 667 18.49 -76.20 55.27
CA GLU A 667 19.65 -75.54 55.89
C GLU A 667 20.16 -74.32 55.10
N GLY A 668 19.93 -74.29 53.78
CA GLY A 668 20.35 -73.21 52.90
C GLY A 668 19.28 -72.16 52.61
N GLU A 669 18.06 -72.31 53.14
CA GLU A 669 16.91 -71.46 52.81
C GLU A 669 17.19 -69.96 53.07
N ASP A 670 17.85 -69.64 54.19
CA ASP A 670 18.21 -68.25 54.52
C ASP A 670 19.29 -67.69 53.59
N LYS A 671 20.21 -68.52 53.12
CA LYS A 671 21.21 -68.15 52.11
C LYS A 671 20.56 -67.95 50.74
N LEU A 672 19.58 -68.78 50.37
CA LEU A 672 18.80 -68.60 49.15
C LEU A 672 17.98 -67.30 49.20
N LYS A 673 17.32 -67.00 50.33
CA LYS A 673 16.59 -65.72 50.50
C LYS A 673 17.53 -64.51 50.40
N ALA A 674 18.72 -64.57 50.99
CA ALA A 674 19.73 -63.51 50.88
C ALA A 674 20.24 -63.36 49.45
N LEU A 675 20.48 -64.47 48.75
CA LEU A 675 20.87 -64.48 47.34
C LEU A 675 19.79 -63.81 46.48
N LEU A 676 18.53 -64.22 46.60
CA LEU A 676 17.43 -63.67 45.81
C LEU A 676 17.20 -62.17 46.06
N LYS A 677 17.38 -61.68 47.30
CA LYS A 677 17.32 -60.24 47.60
C LYS A 677 18.39 -59.42 46.86
N ASN A 678 19.53 -60.02 46.52
CA ASN A 678 20.58 -59.35 45.74
C ASN A 678 20.26 -59.23 44.25
N HIS A 679 19.30 -60.04 43.77
CA HIS A 679 18.80 -60.00 42.39
C HIS A 679 17.64 -59.02 42.18
N ILE A 680 17.26 -58.25 43.22
CA ILE A 680 16.20 -57.24 43.16
C ILE A 680 16.82 -55.88 43.49
N ILE A 681 16.59 -54.86 42.65
CA ILE A 681 17.13 -53.49 42.86
C ILE A 681 16.03 -52.43 43.01
N ARG A 682 16.36 -51.30 43.64
CA ARG A 682 15.51 -50.08 43.70
C ARG A 682 16.19 -49.02 42.81
N PRO A 683 15.69 -48.72 41.59
CA PRO A 683 14.32 -48.24 41.29
C PRO A 683 13.39 -49.26 40.61
N PRO A 684 12.06 -49.02 40.62
CA PRO A 684 11.04 -50.03 40.32
C PRO A 684 10.93 -50.45 38.84
N VAL A 685 11.50 -49.70 37.89
CA VAL A 685 11.59 -50.06 36.46
C VAL A 685 12.84 -49.42 35.87
N MET A 686 13.80 -50.23 35.43
CA MET A 686 14.99 -49.75 34.73
C MET A 686 15.06 -50.25 33.30
N THR A 687 15.28 -49.34 32.36
CA THR A 687 15.58 -49.65 30.96
C THR A 687 17.05 -50.03 30.80
N VAL A 688 17.39 -50.69 29.68
CA VAL A 688 18.78 -51.06 29.36
C VAL A 688 19.68 -49.81 29.29
N ALA A 689 19.17 -48.68 28.79
CA ALA A 689 19.92 -47.42 28.72
C ALA A 689 20.26 -46.86 30.11
N GLU A 690 19.32 -46.90 31.04
CA GLU A 690 19.55 -46.46 32.43
C GLU A 690 20.51 -47.42 33.15
N LEU A 691 20.40 -48.73 32.88
CA LEU A 691 21.30 -49.76 33.42
C LEU A 691 22.77 -49.54 33.01
N VAL A 692 23.00 -49.09 31.78
CA VAL A 692 24.32 -48.75 31.27
C VAL A 692 24.88 -47.50 31.93
N ASN A 693 24.02 -46.49 32.19
CA ASN A 693 24.45 -45.16 32.64
C ASN A 693 24.66 -45.04 34.16
N THR A 694 23.92 -45.79 34.98
CA THR A 694 23.98 -45.60 36.45
C THR A 694 25.15 -46.34 37.10
N HIS A 695 25.79 -47.31 36.42
CA HIS A 695 26.98 -48.09 36.80
C HIS A 695 26.95 -48.85 38.14
N ARG A 696 26.26 -48.37 39.18
CA ARG A 696 26.13 -48.95 40.54
C ARG A 696 24.72 -48.81 41.10
N PHE A 697 24.23 -49.86 41.74
CA PHE A 697 22.90 -49.90 42.38
C PHE A 697 22.98 -50.54 43.77
N LEU A 698 22.07 -50.18 44.67
CA LEU A 698 21.81 -50.97 45.87
C LEU A 698 20.73 -52.02 45.60
N SER A 699 21.05 -53.27 45.93
CA SER A 699 20.07 -54.34 45.97
C SER A 699 19.15 -54.24 47.20
N VAL A 700 18.04 -54.98 47.19
CA VAL A 700 17.16 -55.14 48.37
C VAL A 700 17.89 -55.86 49.52
N GLY A 701 18.98 -56.60 49.22
CA GLY A 701 19.89 -57.17 50.20
C GLY A 701 20.95 -56.18 50.73
N HIS A 702 20.88 -54.90 50.36
CA HIS A 702 21.84 -53.85 50.69
C HIS A 702 23.28 -54.09 50.19
N THR A 703 23.46 -54.93 49.16
CA THR A 703 24.74 -55.09 48.48
C THR A 703 24.87 -54.07 47.35
N ALA A 704 26.02 -53.39 47.26
CA ALA A 704 26.34 -52.54 46.12
C ALA A 704 26.65 -53.42 44.89
N THR A 705 25.77 -53.42 43.91
CA THR A 705 25.89 -54.18 42.66
C THR A 705 26.41 -53.26 41.56
N THR A 706 27.48 -53.65 40.89
CA THR A 706 28.04 -52.90 39.75
C THR A 706 27.65 -53.62 38.45
N VAL A 707 27.13 -52.89 37.45
CA VAL A 707 26.75 -53.48 36.15
C VAL A 707 27.78 -53.05 35.11
N VAL A 708 28.47 -54.02 34.50
CA VAL A 708 29.45 -53.78 33.43
C VAL A 708 28.87 -54.31 32.13
N VAL A 709 28.59 -53.43 31.16
CA VAL A 709 28.02 -53.84 29.87
C VAL A 709 29.16 -53.99 28.86
N THR A 710 29.41 -55.22 28.38
CA THR A 710 30.34 -55.49 27.27
C THR A 710 29.56 -55.89 26.01
N ALA A 711 30.25 -56.05 24.86
CA ALA A 711 29.64 -56.45 23.59
C ALA A 711 28.81 -57.76 23.64
N TYR A 712 28.99 -58.55 24.70
CA TYR A 712 28.09 -59.59 25.16
C TYR A 712 27.62 -59.17 26.56
N VAL A 713 26.35 -58.84 26.77
CA VAL A 713 25.88 -58.30 28.05
C VAL A 713 26.13 -59.31 29.19
N SER A 714 27.19 -59.08 29.97
CA SER A 714 27.62 -59.96 31.08
C SER A 714 27.51 -59.20 32.40
N ILE A 715 26.61 -59.62 33.30
CA ILE A 715 26.41 -58.96 34.60
C ILE A 715 27.32 -59.62 35.64
N LYS A 716 28.22 -58.85 36.27
CA LYS A 716 29.08 -59.33 37.36
C LYS A 716 28.66 -58.72 38.70
N MET A 717 28.06 -59.52 39.58
CA MET A 717 27.77 -59.08 40.95
C MET A 717 29.03 -59.26 41.82
N THR A 718 29.76 -58.18 42.10
CA THR A 718 30.93 -58.23 43.00
C THR A 718 30.51 -58.19 44.47
N ARG A 719 30.90 -59.22 45.24
CA ARG A 719 31.06 -59.13 46.71
C ARG A 719 32.28 -58.25 47.01
N LEU A 720 32.09 -57.16 47.75
CA LEU A 720 33.09 -56.78 48.75
C LEU A 720 32.83 -57.72 49.93
N ILE A 721 33.88 -58.41 50.38
CA ILE A 721 33.86 -59.43 51.44
C ILE A 721 33.21 -58.87 52.70
#